data_AF-A0A6J6W3I5-F1
#
_entry.id   AF-A0A6J6W3I5-F1
#
_cell.length_a   1.000
_cell.length_b   1.000
_cell.length_c   1.000
_cell.angle_alpha   90.00
_cell.angle_beta   90.00
_cell.angle_gamma   90.00
#
_symmetry.space_group_name_H-M   'P 1'
#
loop_
_entity.id
_entity.type
_entity.pdbx_description
1 polymer ?
#
loop_
_entity_poly.entity_id
_entity_poly.type
_entity_poly.pdbx_seq_one_letter_code
_entity_poly.pdbx_strand_id
1 'polypeptide(L)'
;MTSLLTSTTTDAPMTDALETRTIVTLTVNGREVTATKGEMLIAAADRVGTYIPRFCYHPRMEPVGVCRMCLVEVDGPRGATLQPACYIQVGEGMVVNTESEKVKKAQDGVLEFLLANHPLDCPVCDKGGECPLQDQTLAHGSGETRFIEEKRHFPKPIEIGELVLLDRERCIQCSRCTRFASEVAGDAQIDFAGRGDNIEVAPSPTEPFDSVFSGNTVQICPVGALTAKPYRFTARPWDLEQVESTCTTCAVGCRVAVQSSSNRLTRVLGMDSEAVNHGWLCDKGRFAIDSVVGIDEAPLTDSARRIMEPMIRRNGELETATWGEALREAARIISSAPTPSAVGAIGGAALTNEGAFAWQRFFRGVVGTDSIDAQYGDGLDPVLVAALPRATINEAAEACTVVLLTGDLREELPVLFLRLREGLVKGTTNAVEMSASGSALSALSRVKLPIRPGEVHLVAQAIATDDAPLATLASHPHGGLFTSADLVEARRLIGDDGSSVVFVVGRPNVAESAAPIEAAIRIFAEHFPQAKFLPTLRRGNVNGALDMGLTPNLAPGQQFAPTAGRSTLEQLRAVTTGEQSVIVALGGDILENVVDTPLATAALKAASLIAVTGHGGPSLAFADVVLPTTVMHERLGTVTNIEGRVSLLAPKVTPPGSTWPDVAIASELAEEFGQHLGLSDPEETANVIEATTGYPCGSAMRSAMEGVVVGRIDAQTERRPLDPMAFPGIRSADLVGIAPRAGAIASSDASTAGVAVRPTLSNVAGDINPVIPMPDTYSLRLVVDRTIYDNGAAVRGTEALRALVPTSVLRVNPHDLTRIGVTSGGAVRLTSARGSEVIAVLADGAVPRGCVALRLGTLATAEASDSANVVNWIVDSEQVVVEVRMESL
;
A
#
# COMPACT_ATOMS: atom_id res chain seq x y z
N MET A 1 23.56 -11.02 -38.85
CA MET A 1 23.53 -9.73 -39.57
C MET A 1 22.99 -8.69 -38.61
N THR A 2 23.65 -8.38 -37.48
CA THR A 2 24.90 -7.59 -37.31
C THR A 2 24.85 -6.20 -37.94
N SER A 3 24.32 -5.23 -37.19
CA SER A 3 24.79 -3.83 -37.13
C SER A 3 24.08 -3.09 -36.01
N LEU A 4 24.55 -3.30 -34.77
CA LEU A 4 24.28 -2.41 -33.64
C LEU A 4 25.17 -1.17 -33.82
N LEU A 5 24.54 0.00 -34.00
CA LEU A 5 25.24 1.28 -33.93
C LEU A 5 25.49 1.61 -32.46
N THR A 6 26.73 1.43 -32.05
CA THR A 6 27.33 2.06 -30.88
C THR A 6 27.35 3.58 -31.09
N SER A 7 26.50 4.34 -30.40
CA SER A 7 26.78 5.74 -30.11
C SER A 7 27.25 5.84 -28.67
N THR A 8 28.55 6.07 -28.50
CA THR A 8 29.17 6.52 -27.27
C THR A 8 28.59 7.87 -26.87
N THR A 9 27.67 7.90 -25.91
CA THR A 9 27.29 9.13 -25.21
C THR A 9 28.37 9.44 -24.19
N THR A 10 29.20 10.42 -24.53
CA THR A 10 30.10 11.13 -23.63
C THR A 10 29.32 11.76 -22.48
N ASP A 11 29.86 11.62 -21.27
CA ASP A 11 29.43 12.27 -20.02
C ASP A 11 29.10 13.75 -20.25
N ALA A 12 27.82 14.11 -20.12
CA ALA A 12 27.40 15.49 -19.92
C ALA A 12 27.18 15.71 -18.41
N PRO A 13 27.78 16.74 -17.79
CA PRO A 13 27.64 16.99 -16.37
C PRO A 13 26.19 17.38 -16.02
N MET A 14 25.77 17.03 -14.80
CA MET A 14 24.46 17.27 -14.16
C MET A 14 24.10 18.77 -13.95
N THR A 15 24.44 19.66 -14.88
CA THR A 15 24.24 21.11 -14.74
C THR A 15 22.88 21.62 -15.22
N ASP A 16 22.06 20.79 -15.87
CA ASP A 16 20.79 21.26 -16.47
C ASP A 16 19.61 21.39 -15.47
N ALA A 17 19.77 20.91 -14.23
CA ALA A 17 18.73 21.01 -13.20
C ALA A 17 18.51 22.45 -12.67
N LEU A 18 19.44 23.38 -12.96
CA LEU A 18 19.40 24.77 -12.47
C LEU A 18 18.62 25.73 -13.39
N GLU A 19 18.32 25.40 -14.65
CA GLU A 19 17.55 26.28 -15.54
C GLU A 19 16.04 26.32 -15.22
N THR A 20 15.53 25.35 -14.45
CA THR A 20 14.12 25.18 -14.07
C THR A 20 13.57 26.20 -13.06
N ARG A 21 14.32 27.25 -12.72
CA ARG A 21 13.89 28.28 -11.72
C ARG A 21 13.65 29.68 -12.29
N THR A 22 13.71 29.84 -13.61
CA THR A 22 13.39 31.14 -14.24
C THR A 22 11.87 31.32 -14.25
N ILE A 23 11.38 32.35 -13.56
CA ILE A 23 9.98 32.75 -13.61
C ILE A 23 9.75 33.54 -14.89
N VAL A 24 8.71 33.17 -15.64
CA VAL A 24 8.25 33.88 -16.83
C VAL A 24 6.86 34.44 -16.60
N THR A 25 6.56 35.54 -17.29
CA THR A 25 5.25 36.18 -17.27
C THR A 25 4.53 35.94 -18.58
N LEU A 26 3.27 35.49 -18.50
CA LEU A 26 2.38 35.31 -19.64
C LEU A 26 1.02 35.97 -19.37
N THR A 27 0.25 36.23 -20.42
CA THR A 27 -1.11 36.76 -20.32
C THR A 27 -2.10 35.70 -20.77
N VAL A 28 -3.02 35.28 -19.89
CA VAL A 28 -4.10 34.34 -20.19
C VAL A 28 -5.44 35.06 -20.04
N ASN A 29 -6.21 35.17 -21.13
CA ASN A 29 -7.49 35.89 -21.17
C ASN A 29 -7.41 37.33 -20.62
N GLY A 30 -6.31 38.02 -20.93
CA GLY A 30 -6.04 39.39 -20.46
C GLY A 30 -5.60 39.50 -19.00
N ARG A 31 -5.43 38.37 -18.28
CA ARG A 31 -4.87 38.33 -16.92
C ARG A 31 -3.39 37.94 -16.97
N GLU A 32 -2.58 38.68 -16.26
CA GLU A 32 -1.16 38.39 -16.10
C GLU A 32 -0.98 37.19 -15.15
N VAL A 33 -0.18 36.22 -15.58
CA VAL A 33 0.08 34.96 -14.88
C VAL A 33 1.59 34.75 -14.84
N THR A 34 2.10 34.40 -13.66
CA THR A 34 3.49 33.97 -13.50
C THR A 34 3.59 32.45 -13.52
N ALA A 35 4.59 31.94 -14.22
CA ALA A 35 4.81 30.51 -14.37
C ALA A 35 6.29 30.18 -14.42
N THR A 36 6.63 28.93 -14.16
CA THR A 36 8.02 28.48 -14.26
C THR A 36 8.34 28.20 -15.73
N LYS A 37 9.47 28.69 -16.24
CA LYS A 37 9.93 28.41 -17.60
C LYS A 37 9.95 26.89 -17.84
N GLY A 38 9.32 26.43 -18.92
CA GLY A 38 9.19 25.00 -19.24
C GLY A 38 7.95 24.32 -18.67
N GLU A 39 7.19 24.99 -17.80
CA GLU A 39 5.86 24.52 -17.36
C GLU A 39 4.90 24.42 -18.56
N MET A 40 4.04 23.40 -18.57
CA MET A 40 3.01 23.25 -19.61
C MET A 40 1.94 24.32 -19.44
N LEU A 41 1.51 24.96 -20.54
CA LEU A 41 0.52 26.03 -20.51
C LEU A 41 -0.78 25.61 -19.83
N ILE A 42 -1.25 24.39 -20.06
CA ILE A 42 -2.47 23.87 -19.43
C ILE A 42 -2.37 23.83 -17.89
N ALA A 43 -1.20 23.47 -17.35
CA ALA A 43 -0.97 23.42 -15.91
C ALA A 43 -0.90 24.84 -15.30
N ALA A 44 -0.22 25.76 -16.00
CA ALA A 44 -0.16 27.17 -15.60
C ALA A 44 -1.56 27.81 -15.59
N ALA A 45 -2.40 27.50 -16.58
CA ALA A 45 -3.78 27.97 -16.67
C ALA A 45 -4.66 27.40 -15.54
N ASP A 46 -4.58 26.09 -15.26
CA ASP A 46 -5.33 25.47 -14.17
C ASP A 46 -4.96 26.06 -12.79
N ARG A 47 -3.66 26.36 -12.54
CA ARG A 47 -3.21 26.97 -11.28
C ARG A 47 -3.87 28.32 -10.99
N VAL A 48 -4.17 29.10 -12.02
CA VAL A 48 -4.84 30.40 -11.88
C VAL A 48 -6.37 30.32 -12.04
N GLY A 49 -6.93 29.11 -12.01
CA GLY A 49 -8.36 28.87 -12.09
C GLY A 49 -8.96 29.03 -13.50
N THR A 50 -8.14 29.00 -14.56
CA THR A 50 -8.61 29.01 -15.95
C THR A 50 -8.67 27.58 -16.50
N TYR A 51 -9.86 27.00 -16.47
CA TYR A 51 -10.10 25.66 -17.00
C TYR A 51 -10.04 25.64 -18.53
N ILE A 52 -9.17 24.80 -19.10
CA ILE A 52 -9.08 24.53 -20.54
C ILE A 52 -9.65 23.13 -20.82
N PRO A 53 -10.70 22.96 -21.65
CA PRO A 53 -11.29 21.66 -21.97
C PRO A 53 -10.28 20.62 -22.46
N ARG A 54 -10.41 19.37 -22.00
CA ARG A 54 -9.38 18.31 -22.18
C ARG A 54 -9.95 16.91 -22.01
N PHE A 55 -9.38 15.93 -22.71
CA PHE A 55 -9.68 14.50 -22.52
C PHE A 55 -8.44 13.61 -22.38
N CYS A 56 -7.37 13.84 -23.14
CA CYS A 56 -6.18 12.98 -23.12
C CYS A 56 -5.13 13.41 -22.10
N TYR A 57 -5.13 14.68 -21.69
CA TYR A 57 -4.19 15.21 -20.72
C TYR A 57 -4.45 14.64 -19.32
N HIS A 58 -3.39 14.35 -18.57
CA HIS A 58 -3.43 14.00 -17.17
C HIS A 58 -2.15 14.56 -16.53
N PRO A 59 -2.20 15.22 -15.36
CA PRO A 59 -1.05 15.93 -14.80
C PRO A 59 0.13 15.03 -14.41
N ARG A 60 -0.11 13.73 -14.21
CA ARG A 60 0.89 12.74 -13.80
C ARG A 60 1.30 11.75 -14.91
N MET A 61 1.06 12.11 -16.16
CA MET A 61 1.52 11.35 -17.33
C MET A 61 2.06 12.33 -18.35
N GLU A 62 2.95 11.89 -19.24
CA GLU A 62 3.49 12.74 -20.31
C GLU A 62 2.41 13.41 -21.19
N PRO A 63 2.66 14.55 -21.84
CA PRO A 63 1.70 15.09 -22.80
C PRO A 63 1.63 14.28 -24.10
N VAL A 64 0.42 14.11 -24.65
CA VAL A 64 0.21 13.36 -25.90
C VAL A 64 -0.52 14.15 -27.01
N GLY A 65 -1.35 15.13 -26.65
CA GLY A 65 -2.01 16.02 -27.62
C GLY A 65 -3.01 15.35 -28.58
N VAL A 66 -3.51 14.14 -28.29
CA VAL A 66 -4.36 13.36 -29.20
C VAL A 66 -5.79 13.90 -29.31
N CYS A 67 -6.43 14.27 -28.19
CA CYS A 67 -7.85 14.64 -28.21
C CYS A 67 -8.18 15.97 -28.89
N ARG A 68 -7.19 16.87 -29.04
CA ARG A 68 -7.33 18.23 -29.58
C ARG A 68 -8.37 19.14 -28.89
N MET A 69 -8.92 18.74 -27.75
CA MET A 69 -9.92 19.54 -27.02
C MET A 69 -9.31 20.79 -26.36
N CYS A 70 -8.01 20.73 -26.01
CA CYS A 70 -7.30 21.82 -25.33
C CYS A 70 -6.70 22.87 -26.27
N LEU A 71 -7.28 23.06 -27.46
CA LEU A 71 -6.83 24.09 -28.39
C LEU A 71 -7.11 25.48 -27.82
N VAL A 72 -6.09 26.32 -27.79
CA VAL A 72 -6.15 27.73 -27.36
C VAL A 72 -5.51 28.60 -28.44
N GLU A 73 -5.91 29.86 -28.52
CA GLU A 73 -5.32 30.81 -29.46
C GLU A 73 -4.11 31.48 -28.82
N VAL A 74 -2.94 31.29 -29.42
CA VAL A 74 -1.66 31.85 -28.96
C VAL A 74 -1.18 32.87 -29.98
N ASP A 75 -0.87 34.07 -29.50
CA ASP A 75 -0.28 35.12 -30.32
C ASP A 75 1.17 34.78 -30.66
N GLY A 76 1.49 34.80 -31.96
CA GLY A 76 2.85 34.61 -32.44
C GLY A 76 3.22 35.62 -33.52
N PRO A 77 4.47 35.59 -34.02
CA PRO A 77 4.97 36.54 -35.01
C PRO A 77 4.19 36.56 -36.34
N ARG A 78 3.45 35.49 -36.63
CA ARG A 78 2.63 35.32 -37.84
C ARG A 78 1.13 35.52 -37.58
N GLY A 79 0.78 36.08 -36.42
CA GLY A 79 -0.60 36.24 -35.95
C GLY A 79 -1.05 35.12 -35.00
N ALA A 80 -2.28 35.25 -34.54
CA ALA A 80 -2.90 34.38 -33.54
C ALA A 80 -3.28 33.01 -34.15
N THR A 81 -2.72 31.93 -33.60
CA THR A 81 -2.86 30.54 -34.11
C THR A 81 -3.37 29.60 -33.03
N LEU A 82 -4.16 28.58 -33.43
CA LEU A 82 -4.63 27.56 -32.50
C LEU A 82 -3.51 26.56 -32.20
N GLN A 83 -3.22 26.36 -30.92
CA GLN A 83 -2.20 25.43 -30.43
C GLN A 83 -2.73 24.61 -29.25
N PRO A 84 -2.30 23.35 -29.09
CA PRO A 84 -2.74 22.51 -27.98
C PRO A 84 -2.05 22.93 -26.68
N ALA A 85 -2.82 23.45 -25.71
CA ALA A 85 -2.29 23.93 -24.43
C ALA A 85 -1.56 22.85 -23.63
N CYS A 86 -1.91 21.58 -23.81
CA CYS A 86 -1.27 20.48 -23.10
C CYS A 86 0.15 20.16 -23.58
N TYR A 87 0.57 20.64 -24.75
CA TYR A 87 1.84 20.25 -25.38
C TYR A 87 2.81 21.42 -25.57
N ILE A 88 2.36 22.64 -25.27
CA ILE A 88 3.19 23.84 -25.40
C ILE A 88 3.62 24.31 -24.01
N GLN A 89 4.90 24.64 -23.89
CA GLN A 89 5.47 25.20 -22.68
C GLN A 89 5.27 26.71 -22.64
N VAL A 90 5.12 27.26 -21.45
CA VAL A 90 5.02 28.71 -21.22
C VAL A 90 6.34 29.39 -21.57
N GLY A 91 6.23 30.58 -22.16
CA GLY A 91 7.35 31.45 -22.49
C GLY A 91 7.08 32.89 -22.07
N GLU A 92 8.14 33.67 -21.94
CA GLU A 92 8.07 35.09 -21.57
C GLU A 92 7.24 35.89 -22.60
N GLY A 93 6.30 36.70 -22.10
CA GLY A 93 5.45 37.56 -22.91
C GLY A 93 4.40 36.82 -23.75
N MET A 94 4.19 35.52 -23.53
CA MET A 94 3.21 34.72 -24.26
C MET A 94 1.78 35.26 -23.99
N VAL A 95 0.99 35.49 -25.04
CA VAL A 95 -0.41 35.91 -24.92
C VAL A 95 -1.32 34.79 -25.42
N VAL A 96 -2.25 34.37 -24.56
CA VAL A 96 -3.13 33.22 -24.75
C VAL A 96 -4.57 33.65 -24.55
N ASN A 97 -5.42 33.27 -25.50
CA ASN A 97 -6.87 33.43 -25.43
C ASN A 97 -7.55 32.06 -25.52
N THR A 98 -8.31 31.69 -24.49
CA THR A 98 -9.02 30.41 -24.39
C THR A 98 -10.50 30.52 -24.75
N GLU A 99 -10.99 31.73 -25.05
CA GLU A 99 -12.43 32.04 -25.22
C GLU A 99 -12.77 32.64 -26.59
N SER A 100 -11.80 32.73 -27.50
CA SER A 100 -12.03 33.30 -28.83
C SER A 100 -13.00 32.47 -29.67
N GLU A 101 -13.65 33.12 -30.64
CA GLU A 101 -14.58 32.44 -31.56
C GLU A 101 -13.90 31.30 -32.34
N LYS A 102 -12.60 31.42 -32.63
CA LYS A 102 -11.83 30.33 -33.26
C LYS A 102 -11.67 29.13 -32.32
N VAL A 103 -11.41 29.38 -31.03
CA VAL A 103 -11.27 28.34 -30.01
C VAL A 103 -12.59 27.60 -29.82
N LYS A 104 -13.68 28.33 -29.60
CA LYS A 104 -15.02 27.74 -29.44
C LYS A 104 -15.42 26.89 -30.63
N LYS A 105 -15.24 27.41 -31.85
CA LYS A 105 -15.53 26.66 -33.08
C LYS A 105 -14.68 25.40 -33.23
N ALA A 106 -13.42 25.44 -32.81
CA ALA A 106 -12.55 24.26 -32.85
C ALA A 106 -12.98 23.22 -31.81
N GLN A 107 -13.32 23.62 -30.60
CA GLN A 107 -13.81 22.74 -29.53
C GLN A 107 -15.13 22.06 -29.91
N ASP A 108 -16.08 22.82 -30.46
CA ASP A 108 -17.34 22.30 -30.98
C ASP A 108 -17.10 21.24 -32.07
N GLY A 109 -16.26 21.55 -33.06
CA GLY A 109 -15.92 20.59 -34.12
C GLY A 109 -15.22 19.32 -33.58
N VAL A 110 -14.35 19.45 -32.58
CA VAL A 110 -13.71 18.29 -31.93
C VAL A 110 -14.75 17.40 -31.25
N LEU A 111 -15.69 17.97 -30.50
CA LEU A 111 -16.77 17.22 -29.86
C LEU A 111 -17.65 16.51 -30.89
N GLU A 112 -17.99 17.18 -31.99
CA GLU A 112 -18.77 16.56 -33.06
C GLU A 112 -18.04 15.34 -33.66
N PHE A 113 -16.72 15.41 -33.86
CA PHE A 113 -15.92 14.27 -34.33
C PHE A 113 -15.85 13.14 -33.30
N LEU A 114 -15.72 13.45 -32.01
CA LEU A 114 -15.70 12.43 -30.95
C LEU A 114 -17.05 11.72 -30.83
N LEU A 115 -18.15 12.45 -31.02
CA LEU A 115 -19.52 11.93 -30.93
C LEU A 115 -19.98 11.21 -32.19
N ALA A 116 -19.30 11.37 -33.33
CA ALA A 116 -19.64 10.71 -34.60
C ALA A 116 -19.86 9.20 -34.40
N ASN A 117 -18.94 8.53 -33.69
CA ASN A 117 -19.00 7.10 -33.41
C ASN A 117 -19.31 6.72 -31.96
N HIS A 118 -19.54 7.70 -31.07
CA HIS A 118 -19.92 7.41 -29.68
C HIS A 118 -21.37 6.88 -29.63
N PRO A 119 -21.65 5.79 -28.89
CA PRO A 119 -22.98 5.19 -28.84
C PRO A 119 -23.92 6.04 -27.97
N LEU A 120 -25.22 5.97 -28.24
CA LEU A 120 -26.28 6.68 -27.50
C LEU A 120 -26.68 5.93 -26.21
N ASP A 121 -25.69 5.48 -25.45
CA ASP A 121 -25.84 4.62 -24.27
C ASP A 121 -26.06 5.40 -22.98
N CYS A 122 -26.08 6.75 -22.99
CA CYS A 122 -26.07 7.58 -21.77
C CYS A 122 -27.07 7.14 -20.67
N PRO A 123 -28.32 6.73 -20.98
CA PRO A 123 -29.27 6.28 -19.95
C PRO A 123 -28.90 4.96 -19.26
N VAL A 124 -28.12 4.11 -19.93
CA VAL A 124 -27.72 2.78 -19.43
C VAL A 124 -26.27 2.73 -18.98
N CYS A 125 -25.42 3.63 -19.47
CA CYS A 125 -23.98 3.73 -19.18
C CYS A 125 -23.71 4.04 -17.70
N ASP A 126 -22.86 3.25 -17.04
CA ASP A 126 -22.51 3.43 -15.61
C ASP A 126 -21.73 4.72 -15.33
N LYS A 127 -21.07 5.28 -16.35
CA LYS A 127 -20.38 6.58 -16.24
C LYS A 127 -21.36 7.77 -16.37
N GLY A 128 -22.63 7.53 -16.69
CA GLY A 128 -23.62 8.59 -16.87
C GLY A 128 -23.74 9.47 -15.62
N GLY A 129 -23.72 10.80 -15.79
CA GLY A 129 -23.73 11.75 -14.67
C GLY A 129 -22.37 12.05 -14.03
N GLU A 130 -21.31 11.33 -14.41
CA GLU A 130 -19.91 11.65 -14.08
C GLU A 130 -18.98 11.54 -15.28
N CYS A 131 -19.55 11.52 -16.50
CA CYS A 131 -18.85 11.32 -17.75
C CYS A 131 -18.41 12.68 -18.30
N PRO A 132 -17.13 13.03 -18.29
CA PRO A 132 -16.78 14.37 -18.73
C PRO A 132 -16.97 14.63 -20.22
N LEU A 133 -17.09 13.58 -21.05
CA LEU A 133 -17.54 13.74 -22.44
C LEU A 133 -18.97 14.28 -22.49
N GLN A 134 -19.85 13.78 -21.61
CA GLN A 134 -21.22 14.27 -21.48
C GLN A 134 -21.22 15.75 -21.04
N ASP A 135 -20.45 16.08 -19.99
CA ASP A 135 -20.42 17.43 -19.43
C ASP A 135 -19.86 18.46 -20.44
N GLN A 136 -18.74 18.14 -21.09
CA GLN A 136 -18.16 19.03 -22.09
C GLN A 136 -19.03 19.15 -23.35
N THR A 137 -19.75 18.09 -23.72
CA THR A 137 -20.74 18.17 -24.82
C THR A 137 -21.86 19.14 -24.48
N LEU A 138 -22.35 19.11 -23.23
CA LEU A 138 -23.37 20.06 -22.77
C LEU A 138 -22.83 21.50 -22.70
N ALA A 139 -21.58 21.67 -22.27
CA ALA A 139 -20.97 23.00 -22.08
C ALA A 139 -20.49 23.67 -23.38
N HIS A 140 -19.98 22.88 -24.35
CA HIS A 140 -19.28 23.40 -25.52
C HIS A 140 -19.81 22.90 -26.87
N GLY A 141 -20.69 21.89 -26.90
CA GLY A 141 -21.18 21.31 -28.15
C GLY A 141 -22.31 22.09 -28.81
N SER A 142 -22.46 21.92 -30.13
CA SER A 142 -23.50 22.51 -30.98
C SER A 142 -24.95 22.10 -30.65
N GLY A 143 -25.14 21.02 -29.87
CA GLY A 143 -26.46 20.42 -29.56
C GLY A 143 -27.07 19.57 -30.68
N GLU A 144 -26.63 19.76 -31.94
CA GLU A 144 -27.06 18.98 -33.11
C GLU A 144 -25.84 18.44 -33.87
N THR A 145 -25.94 17.21 -34.41
CA THR A 145 -24.86 16.60 -35.20
C THR A 145 -25.19 16.60 -36.68
N ARG A 146 -24.17 16.81 -37.53
CA ARG A 146 -24.28 16.70 -38.99
C ARG A 146 -24.06 15.26 -39.49
N PHE A 147 -23.54 14.37 -38.64
CA PHE A 147 -23.31 12.97 -38.98
C PHE A 147 -24.63 12.20 -38.97
N ILE A 148 -24.93 11.52 -40.08
CA ILE A 148 -26.15 10.71 -40.28
C ILE A 148 -25.82 9.23 -40.58
N GLU A 149 -24.53 8.92 -40.69
CA GLU A 149 -24.00 7.61 -40.97
C GLU A 149 -24.28 6.64 -39.82
N GLU A 150 -24.28 5.35 -40.13
CA GLU A 150 -24.39 4.30 -39.12
C GLU A 150 -23.17 4.34 -38.20
N LYS A 151 -23.44 4.32 -36.88
CA LYS A 151 -22.38 4.30 -35.86
C LYS A 151 -21.73 2.93 -35.83
N ARG A 152 -20.43 2.89 -35.49
CA ARG A 152 -19.70 1.63 -35.34
C ARG A 152 -20.32 0.70 -34.29
N HIS A 153 -20.27 -0.61 -34.57
CA HIS A 153 -20.78 -1.65 -33.68
C HIS A 153 -19.72 -2.70 -33.32
N PHE A 154 -19.61 -3.02 -32.04
CA PHE A 154 -18.72 -4.05 -31.50
C PHE A 154 -19.42 -4.91 -30.44
N PRO A 155 -18.97 -6.16 -30.21
CA PRO A 155 -19.32 -6.91 -29.01
C PRO A 155 -18.97 -6.10 -27.75
N LYS A 156 -19.95 -5.92 -26.86
CA LYS A 156 -19.83 -5.14 -25.62
C LYS A 156 -20.66 -5.75 -24.48
N PRO A 157 -20.14 -5.86 -23.24
CA PRO A 157 -18.73 -5.69 -22.87
C PRO A 157 -17.87 -6.89 -23.29
N ILE A 158 -16.56 -6.70 -23.42
CA ILE A 158 -15.59 -7.80 -23.42
C ILE A 158 -14.80 -7.80 -22.12
N GLU A 159 -14.39 -8.99 -21.66
CA GLU A 159 -13.50 -9.14 -20.51
C GLU A 159 -12.05 -9.04 -20.98
N ILE A 160 -11.29 -8.13 -20.40
CA ILE A 160 -9.86 -7.96 -20.72
C ILE A 160 -8.94 -8.41 -19.58
N GLY A 161 -9.50 -8.63 -18.40
CA GLY A 161 -8.85 -9.16 -17.20
C GLY A 161 -9.91 -9.53 -16.16
N GLU A 162 -9.47 -9.93 -14.97
CA GLU A 162 -10.37 -10.38 -13.91
C GLU A 162 -11.22 -9.24 -13.35
N LEU A 163 -10.66 -8.03 -13.26
CA LEU A 163 -11.33 -6.90 -12.60
C LEU A 163 -11.97 -5.89 -13.56
N VAL A 164 -11.59 -5.92 -14.85
CA VAL A 164 -11.89 -4.85 -15.82
C VAL A 164 -12.62 -5.38 -17.06
N LEU A 165 -13.71 -4.67 -17.41
CA LEU A 165 -14.48 -4.86 -18.63
C LEU A 165 -14.26 -3.69 -19.59
N LEU A 166 -14.32 -3.98 -20.90
CA LEU A 166 -14.15 -2.99 -21.96
C LEU A 166 -15.37 -2.94 -22.90
N ASP A 167 -16.03 -1.79 -22.93
CA ASP A 167 -17.04 -1.40 -23.92
C ASP A 167 -16.38 -0.55 -25.02
N ARG A 168 -15.88 -1.21 -26.07
CA ARG A 168 -15.05 -0.59 -27.13
C ARG A 168 -15.73 0.55 -27.88
N GLU A 169 -17.04 0.44 -28.12
CA GLU A 169 -17.80 1.47 -28.82
C GLU A 169 -17.72 2.84 -28.12
N ARG A 170 -17.63 2.86 -26.78
CA ARG A 170 -17.59 4.08 -25.97
C ARG A 170 -16.22 4.75 -25.95
N CYS A 171 -15.15 4.06 -26.36
CA CYS A 171 -13.78 4.59 -26.28
C CYS A 171 -13.56 5.77 -27.24
N ILE A 172 -13.06 6.88 -26.72
CA ILE A 172 -12.67 8.08 -27.50
C ILE A 172 -11.18 8.14 -27.83
N GLN A 173 -10.46 7.02 -27.70
CA GLN A 173 -9.05 6.86 -28.09
C GLN A 173 -8.12 7.91 -27.45
N CYS A 174 -8.41 8.32 -26.21
CA CYS A 174 -7.65 9.38 -25.53
C CYS A 174 -6.27 8.93 -25.03
N SER A 175 -5.94 7.63 -25.12
CA SER A 175 -4.69 6.98 -24.68
C SER A 175 -4.42 6.94 -23.17
N ARG A 176 -5.30 7.46 -22.30
CA ARG A 176 -5.03 7.50 -20.85
C ARG A 176 -4.79 6.12 -20.23
N CYS A 177 -5.59 5.12 -20.61
CA CYS A 177 -5.48 3.77 -20.03
C CYS A 177 -4.19 3.07 -20.44
N THR A 178 -3.85 3.10 -21.74
CA THR A 178 -2.63 2.47 -22.26
C THR A 178 -1.38 3.15 -21.72
N ARG A 179 -1.41 4.49 -21.63
CA ARG A 179 -0.31 5.28 -21.06
C ARG A 179 -0.14 5.09 -19.57
N PHE A 180 -1.23 5.02 -18.80
CA PHE A 180 -1.14 4.67 -17.39
C PHE A 180 -0.48 3.30 -17.20
N ALA A 181 -0.92 2.31 -17.98
CA ALA A 181 -0.40 0.95 -17.93
C ALA A 181 1.11 0.91 -18.20
N SER A 182 1.59 1.59 -19.26
CA SER A 182 3.01 1.60 -19.62
C SER A 182 3.88 2.55 -18.79
N GLU A 183 3.46 3.81 -18.62
CA GLU A 183 4.27 4.89 -18.04
C GLU A 183 4.28 4.83 -16.52
N VAL A 184 3.09 4.67 -15.92
CA VAL A 184 2.92 4.74 -14.45
C VAL A 184 3.10 3.36 -13.82
N ALA A 185 2.21 2.41 -14.17
CA ALA A 185 2.25 1.07 -13.59
C ALA A 185 3.50 0.28 -14.00
N GLY A 186 3.98 0.47 -15.24
CA GLY A 186 5.06 -0.33 -15.82
C GLY A 186 4.61 -1.69 -16.33
N ASP A 187 3.30 -1.91 -16.42
CA ASP A 187 2.65 -3.12 -16.92
C ASP A 187 1.96 -2.81 -18.25
N ALA A 188 2.69 -2.88 -19.37
CA ALA A 188 2.14 -2.63 -20.70
C ALA A 188 1.26 -3.78 -21.23
N GLN A 189 0.30 -4.22 -20.43
CA GLN A 189 -0.62 -5.32 -20.70
C GLN A 189 -1.84 -4.91 -21.56
N ILE A 190 -2.05 -3.61 -21.79
CA ILE A 190 -3.04 -3.07 -22.72
C ILE A 190 -2.39 -2.00 -23.62
N ASP A 191 -2.73 -2.00 -24.90
CA ASP A 191 -2.29 -0.96 -25.86
C ASP A 191 -3.34 -0.77 -26.97
N PHE A 192 -3.07 0.13 -27.93
CA PHE A 192 -3.86 0.24 -29.14
C PHE A 192 -3.50 -0.82 -30.18
N ALA A 193 -4.53 -1.47 -30.71
CA ALA A 193 -4.46 -2.32 -31.89
C ALA A 193 -5.21 -1.66 -33.07
N GLY A 194 -4.84 -2.03 -34.29
CA GLY A 194 -5.47 -1.48 -35.51
C GLY A 194 -4.86 -0.15 -35.98
N ARG A 195 -5.50 0.48 -36.97
CA ARG A 195 -5.07 1.76 -37.57
C ARG A 195 -6.29 2.54 -38.06
N GLY A 196 -6.16 3.87 -38.13
CA GLY A 196 -7.21 4.75 -38.64
C GLY A 196 -8.46 4.70 -37.75
N ASP A 197 -9.63 4.58 -38.38
CA ASP A 197 -10.92 4.42 -37.72
C ASP A 197 -11.09 3.10 -36.96
N ASN A 198 -10.32 2.07 -37.32
CA ASN A 198 -10.32 0.74 -36.70
C ASN A 198 -9.42 0.63 -35.45
N ILE A 199 -8.87 1.73 -34.94
CA ILE A 199 -8.03 1.69 -33.74
C ILE A 199 -8.86 1.43 -32.49
N GLU A 200 -8.49 0.42 -31.71
CA GLU A 200 -9.16 -0.01 -30.49
C GLU A 200 -8.15 -0.31 -29.38
N VAL A 201 -8.59 -0.20 -28.13
CA VAL A 201 -7.79 -0.68 -26.99
C VAL A 201 -7.90 -2.20 -26.94
N ALA A 202 -6.79 -2.91 -26.83
CA ALA A 202 -6.73 -4.36 -26.78
C ALA A 202 -5.74 -4.81 -25.68
N PRO A 203 -6.03 -5.94 -25.00
CA PRO A 203 -5.08 -6.57 -24.10
C PRO A 203 -3.93 -7.22 -24.87
N SER A 204 -2.87 -7.56 -24.13
CA SER A 204 -1.77 -8.39 -24.62
C SER A 204 -2.30 -9.71 -25.18
N PRO A 205 -1.78 -10.21 -26.32
CA PRO A 205 -2.16 -11.52 -26.85
C PRO A 205 -1.74 -12.69 -25.96
N THR A 206 -0.83 -12.46 -25.02
CA THR A 206 -0.19 -13.51 -24.21
C THR A 206 -0.63 -13.51 -22.76
N GLU A 207 -1.13 -12.39 -22.26
CA GLU A 207 -1.45 -12.21 -20.84
C GLU A 207 -2.72 -11.35 -20.67
N PRO A 208 -3.59 -11.70 -19.72
CA PRO A 208 -4.73 -10.85 -19.35
C PRO A 208 -4.27 -9.54 -18.70
N PHE A 209 -5.16 -8.54 -18.67
CA PHE A 209 -4.94 -7.26 -17.99
C PHE A 209 -5.21 -7.37 -16.48
N ASP A 210 -4.31 -8.08 -15.79
CA ASP A 210 -4.37 -8.35 -14.35
C ASP A 210 -3.27 -7.61 -13.57
N SER A 211 -2.84 -6.44 -14.06
CA SER A 211 -1.95 -5.54 -13.32
C SER A 211 -2.55 -5.22 -11.95
N VAL A 212 -1.70 -5.14 -10.92
CA VAL A 212 -2.11 -4.79 -9.54
C VAL A 212 -2.64 -3.35 -9.40
N PHE A 213 -2.63 -2.60 -10.50
CA PHE A 213 -3.09 -1.23 -10.63
C PHE A 213 -4.20 -1.07 -11.69
N SER A 214 -4.78 -2.18 -12.18
CA SER A 214 -5.73 -2.19 -13.31
C SER A 214 -6.92 -1.25 -13.09
N GLY A 215 -7.41 -1.14 -11.86
CA GLY A 215 -8.56 -0.32 -11.50
C GLY A 215 -8.33 1.18 -11.64
N ASN A 216 -7.08 1.66 -11.70
CA ASN A 216 -6.82 3.07 -11.99
C ASN A 216 -7.23 3.43 -13.43
N THR A 217 -7.16 2.48 -14.37
CA THR A 217 -7.59 2.71 -15.76
C THR A 217 -9.10 2.97 -15.86
N VAL A 218 -9.90 2.32 -15.00
CA VAL A 218 -11.35 2.55 -14.87
C VAL A 218 -11.63 3.97 -14.35
N GLN A 219 -10.85 4.42 -13.36
CA GLN A 219 -10.99 5.75 -12.78
C GLN A 219 -10.65 6.84 -13.81
N ILE A 220 -9.49 6.76 -14.45
CA ILE A 220 -9.02 7.83 -15.37
C ILE A 220 -9.72 7.84 -16.73
N CYS A 221 -10.45 6.78 -17.08
CA CYS A 221 -11.20 6.71 -18.34
C CYS A 221 -12.28 7.81 -18.34
N PRO A 222 -12.23 8.78 -19.27
CA PRO A 222 -13.17 9.91 -19.29
C PRO A 222 -14.55 9.54 -19.86
N VAL A 223 -14.79 8.26 -20.12
CA VAL A 223 -16.01 7.71 -20.71
C VAL A 223 -16.27 6.33 -20.09
N GLY A 224 -17.46 5.77 -20.27
CA GLY A 224 -17.80 4.43 -19.78
C GLY A 224 -17.21 3.29 -20.60
N ALA A 225 -15.98 3.44 -21.13
CA ALA A 225 -15.33 2.41 -21.93
C ALA A 225 -14.68 1.34 -21.05
N LEU A 226 -13.94 1.74 -20.02
CA LEU A 226 -13.41 0.81 -19.02
C LEU A 226 -14.29 0.87 -17.77
N THR A 227 -14.84 -0.27 -17.36
CA THR A 227 -15.70 -0.39 -16.18
C THR A 227 -15.20 -1.51 -15.28
N ALA A 228 -15.30 -1.33 -13.97
CA ALA A 228 -14.94 -2.36 -13.00
C ALA A 228 -16.06 -3.41 -12.88
N LYS A 229 -15.72 -4.71 -12.92
CA LYS A 229 -16.70 -5.80 -12.73
C LYS A 229 -17.51 -5.63 -11.44
N PRO A 230 -16.92 -5.31 -10.27
CA PRO A 230 -17.68 -5.20 -9.01
C PRO A 230 -18.70 -4.04 -8.94
N TYR A 231 -18.58 -3.02 -9.81
CA TYR A 231 -19.44 -1.83 -9.76
C TYR A 231 -20.44 -1.74 -10.94
N ARG A 232 -20.21 -2.50 -12.01
CA ARG A 232 -21.03 -2.43 -13.24
C ARG A 232 -22.49 -2.73 -12.92
N PHE A 233 -23.39 -1.82 -13.29
CA PHE A 233 -24.83 -1.89 -13.02
C PHE A 233 -25.24 -1.98 -11.53
N THR A 234 -24.38 -1.55 -10.60
CA THR A 234 -24.68 -1.57 -9.16
C THR A 234 -25.46 -0.34 -8.69
N ALA A 235 -25.06 0.87 -9.08
CA ALA A 235 -25.70 2.12 -8.70
C ALA A 235 -25.35 3.25 -9.67
N ARG A 236 -26.20 4.28 -9.80
CA ARG A 236 -25.87 5.48 -10.61
C ARG A 236 -25.02 6.46 -9.81
N PRO A 237 -24.11 7.21 -10.46
CA PRO A 237 -23.25 8.18 -9.76
C PRO A 237 -23.99 9.21 -8.88
N TRP A 238 -25.18 9.66 -9.29
CA TRP A 238 -25.99 10.62 -8.51
C TRP A 238 -26.73 9.99 -7.32
N ASP A 239 -26.83 8.66 -7.25
CA ASP A 239 -27.41 7.92 -6.11
C ASP A 239 -26.36 7.62 -5.02
N LEU A 240 -25.10 8.02 -5.25
CA LEU A 240 -23.99 7.73 -4.37
C LEU A 240 -23.78 8.86 -3.37
N GLU A 241 -23.39 8.48 -2.17
CA GLU A 241 -22.85 9.41 -1.19
C GLU A 241 -21.36 9.15 -1.01
N GLN A 242 -20.58 10.20 -0.74
CA GLN A 242 -19.13 10.11 -0.63
C GLN A 242 -18.60 10.69 0.69
N VAL A 243 -17.60 10.04 1.26
CA VAL A 243 -16.74 10.58 2.32
C VAL A 243 -15.28 10.41 1.92
N GLU A 244 -14.42 11.35 2.32
CA GLU A 244 -12.97 11.18 2.18
C GLU A 244 -12.40 10.49 3.41
N SER A 245 -11.52 9.51 3.21
CA SER A 245 -10.97 8.66 4.26
C SER A 245 -9.57 8.19 3.89
N THR A 246 -9.01 7.29 4.70
CA THR A 246 -7.68 6.70 4.50
C THR A 246 -7.80 5.19 4.31
N CYS A 247 -7.15 4.64 3.30
CA CYS A 247 -7.10 3.21 3.07
C CYS A 247 -6.15 2.53 4.07
N THR A 248 -6.60 1.46 4.73
CA THR A 248 -5.82 0.72 5.74
C THR A 248 -5.49 -0.72 5.30
N THR A 249 -5.61 -1.06 4.01
CA THR A 249 -5.28 -2.40 3.50
C THR A 249 -3.78 -2.72 3.58
N CYS A 250 -2.94 -1.68 3.50
CA CYS A 250 -1.50 -1.72 3.75
C CYS A 250 -1.06 -0.41 4.43
N ALA A 251 0.19 -0.32 4.87
CA ALA A 251 0.69 0.79 5.67
C ALA A 251 0.97 2.10 4.92
N VAL A 252 0.77 2.17 3.59
CA VAL A 252 0.99 3.42 2.83
C VAL A 252 0.01 4.52 3.25
N GLY A 253 -1.21 4.15 3.64
CA GLY A 253 -2.24 5.12 4.05
C GLY A 253 -2.76 5.97 2.88
N CYS A 254 -3.08 5.34 1.74
CA CYS A 254 -3.54 6.05 0.55
C CYS A 254 -4.81 6.85 0.83
N ARG A 255 -4.92 8.07 0.31
CA ARG A 255 -6.12 8.90 0.42
C ARG A 255 -7.20 8.38 -0.53
N VAL A 256 -8.41 8.21 0.01
CA VAL A 256 -9.53 7.61 -0.73
C VAL A 256 -10.82 8.39 -0.57
N ALA A 257 -11.65 8.32 -1.61
CA ALA A 257 -13.06 8.66 -1.56
C ALA A 257 -13.84 7.35 -1.50
N VAL A 258 -14.48 7.12 -0.36
CA VAL A 258 -15.31 5.95 -0.10
C VAL A 258 -16.73 6.31 -0.46
N GLN A 259 -17.36 5.50 -1.31
CA GLN A 259 -18.72 5.74 -1.75
C GLN A 259 -19.64 4.59 -1.39
N SER A 260 -20.87 4.94 -1.02
CA SER A 260 -21.93 3.99 -0.72
C SER A 260 -23.26 4.42 -1.34
N SER A 261 -24.15 3.45 -1.48
CA SER A 261 -25.57 3.65 -1.79
C SER A 261 -26.39 2.84 -0.82
N SER A 262 -27.45 3.42 -0.25
CA SER A 262 -28.33 2.74 0.72
C SER A 262 -27.58 1.98 1.83
N ASN A 263 -26.54 2.61 2.40
CA ASN A 263 -25.67 2.03 3.45
C ASN A 263 -24.87 0.77 3.03
N ARG A 264 -24.67 0.53 1.73
CA ARG A 264 -23.77 -0.50 1.19
C ARG A 264 -22.62 0.16 0.44
N LEU A 265 -21.39 -0.26 0.72
CA LEU A 265 -20.22 0.19 -0.05
C LEU A 265 -20.35 -0.22 -1.51
N THR A 266 -20.08 0.71 -2.42
CA THR A 266 -20.21 0.47 -3.87
C THR A 266 -18.88 0.64 -4.60
N ARG A 267 -18.08 1.64 -4.24
CA ARG A 267 -16.76 1.87 -4.84
C ARG A 267 -15.83 2.69 -3.96
N VAL A 268 -14.54 2.49 -4.16
CA VAL A 268 -13.46 3.29 -3.56
C VAL A 268 -12.64 3.92 -4.69
N LEU A 269 -12.45 5.24 -4.63
CA LEU A 269 -11.68 6.02 -5.60
C LEU A 269 -10.42 6.58 -4.96
N GLY A 270 -9.34 6.67 -5.73
CA GLY A 270 -8.09 7.28 -5.27
C GLY A 270 -8.21 8.79 -5.29
N MET A 271 -7.94 9.42 -4.15
CA MET A 271 -7.91 10.88 -4.03
C MET A 271 -6.50 11.38 -4.28
N ASP A 272 -6.39 12.47 -5.04
CA ASP A 272 -5.09 13.10 -5.28
C ASP A 272 -4.54 13.64 -3.95
N SER A 273 -3.35 13.18 -3.61
CA SER A 273 -2.56 13.57 -2.45
C SER A 273 -1.12 13.62 -2.91
N GLU A 274 -0.52 14.81 -2.90
CA GLU A 274 0.86 14.99 -3.33
C GLU A 274 1.83 14.26 -2.38
N ALA A 275 1.54 14.28 -1.09
CA ALA A 275 2.40 13.64 -0.09
C ALA A 275 2.37 12.11 -0.17
N VAL A 276 1.22 11.50 -0.52
CA VAL A 276 1.03 10.05 -0.35
C VAL A 276 0.86 9.31 -1.68
N ASN A 277 -0.34 9.29 -2.26
CA ASN A 277 -0.67 8.32 -3.31
C ASN A 277 -0.84 8.91 -4.71
N HIS A 278 -0.72 10.22 -4.90
CA HIS A 278 -0.82 10.84 -6.23
C HIS A 278 -2.17 10.55 -6.95
N GLY A 279 -3.22 10.17 -6.20
CA GLY A 279 -4.51 9.74 -6.74
C GLY A 279 -4.57 8.30 -7.22
N TRP A 280 -3.47 7.55 -7.13
CA TRP A 280 -3.39 6.14 -7.48
C TRP A 280 -3.79 5.24 -6.31
N LEU A 281 -4.33 4.07 -6.62
CA LEU A 281 -4.58 2.99 -5.67
C LEU A 281 -4.10 1.66 -6.22
N CYS A 282 -3.75 0.73 -5.34
CA CYS A 282 -3.66 -0.67 -5.71
C CYS A 282 -5.06 -1.31 -5.81
N ASP A 283 -5.17 -2.40 -6.54
CA ASP A 283 -6.45 -3.08 -6.76
C ASP A 283 -7.01 -3.68 -5.47
N LYS A 284 -6.16 -4.18 -4.56
CA LYS A 284 -6.59 -4.61 -3.22
C LYS A 284 -7.28 -3.49 -2.44
N GLY A 285 -6.67 -2.30 -2.40
CA GLY A 285 -7.23 -1.13 -1.73
C GLY A 285 -8.50 -0.56 -2.39
N ARG A 286 -8.70 -0.85 -3.68
CA ARG A 286 -9.83 -0.37 -4.47
C ARG A 286 -11.04 -1.30 -4.44
N PHE A 287 -10.80 -2.60 -4.50
CA PHE A 287 -11.85 -3.60 -4.77
C PHE A 287 -12.21 -4.47 -3.56
N ALA A 288 -11.46 -4.46 -2.46
CA ALA A 288 -11.76 -5.25 -1.25
C ALA A 288 -12.97 -4.72 -0.45
N ILE A 289 -14.00 -4.18 -1.12
CA ILE A 289 -15.18 -3.57 -0.49
C ILE A 289 -16.15 -4.62 0.06
N ASP A 290 -16.29 -5.76 -0.63
CA ASP A 290 -17.21 -6.83 -0.21
C ASP A 290 -16.73 -7.50 1.07
N SER A 291 -15.42 -7.47 1.33
CA SER A 291 -14.85 -7.99 2.58
C SER A 291 -15.37 -7.26 3.82
N VAL A 292 -15.82 -6.01 3.72
CA VAL A 292 -16.41 -5.27 4.85
C VAL A 292 -17.78 -5.83 5.23
N VAL A 293 -18.58 -6.22 4.23
CA VAL A 293 -19.89 -6.84 4.45
C VAL A 293 -19.73 -8.29 4.87
N GLY A 294 -18.76 -8.99 4.28
CA GLY A 294 -18.52 -10.41 4.49
C GLY A 294 -19.55 -11.30 3.79
N ILE A 295 -19.39 -12.62 3.97
CA ILE A 295 -20.26 -13.66 3.42
C ILE A 295 -20.95 -14.35 4.59
N ASP A 296 -22.27 -14.20 4.70
CA ASP A 296 -23.03 -14.67 5.85
C ASP A 296 -23.14 -16.19 5.94
N GLU A 297 -23.07 -16.92 4.82
CA GLU A 297 -23.09 -18.39 4.84
C GLU A 297 -21.71 -19.00 5.13
N ALA A 298 -20.65 -18.20 5.20
CA ALA A 298 -19.31 -18.71 5.47
C ALA A 298 -19.17 -19.20 6.92
N PRO A 299 -18.41 -20.30 7.18
CA PRO A 299 -18.14 -20.78 8.53
C PRO A 299 -17.45 -19.70 9.40
N LEU A 300 -17.64 -19.74 10.72
CA LEU A 300 -16.92 -18.84 11.66
C LEU A 300 -15.40 -18.95 11.55
N THR A 301 -14.89 -20.10 11.11
CA THR A 301 -13.46 -20.34 10.90
C THR A 301 -12.94 -19.80 9.57
N ASP A 302 -13.79 -19.19 8.74
CA ASP A 302 -13.42 -18.53 7.49
C ASP A 302 -13.37 -17.01 7.68
N SER A 303 -12.27 -16.39 7.28
CA SER A 303 -12.09 -14.93 7.31
C SER A 303 -13.09 -14.13 6.46
N ALA A 304 -13.78 -14.76 5.50
CA ALA A 304 -14.85 -14.12 4.76
C ALA A 304 -16.11 -13.89 5.61
N ARG A 305 -16.28 -14.62 6.73
CA ARG A 305 -17.43 -14.48 7.63
C ARG A 305 -17.35 -13.17 8.41
N ARG A 306 -18.44 -12.41 8.42
CA ARG A 306 -18.60 -11.24 9.27
C ARG A 306 -19.05 -11.63 10.68
N ILE A 307 -18.43 -11.06 11.71
CA ILE A 307 -18.82 -11.26 13.12
C ILE A 307 -19.62 -10.05 13.58
N MET A 308 -20.89 -10.27 13.93
CA MET A 308 -21.86 -9.19 14.20
C MET A 308 -22.39 -9.18 15.64
N GLU A 309 -22.17 -10.27 16.38
CA GLU A 309 -22.71 -10.50 17.71
C GLU A 309 -21.64 -11.10 18.63
N PRO A 310 -21.65 -10.78 19.93
CA PRO A 310 -20.79 -11.45 20.91
C PRO A 310 -21.08 -12.95 20.97
N MET A 311 -20.05 -13.75 21.17
CA MET A 311 -20.18 -15.20 21.31
C MET A 311 -19.36 -15.71 22.48
N ILE A 312 -19.86 -16.75 23.14
CA ILE A 312 -19.16 -17.44 24.24
C ILE A 312 -19.16 -18.93 23.93
N ARG A 313 -18.06 -19.61 24.24
CA ARG A 313 -17.98 -21.05 24.11
C ARG A 313 -18.79 -21.75 25.20
N ARG A 314 -19.81 -22.49 24.79
CA ARG A 314 -20.66 -23.34 25.66
C ARG A 314 -20.74 -24.73 25.05
N ASN A 315 -20.57 -25.76 25.87
CA ASN A 315 -20.62 -27.16 25.41
C ASN A 315 -19.67 -27.50 24.24
N GLY A 316 -18.56 -26.76 24.10
CA GLY A 316 -17.58 -26.95 23.03
C GLY A 316 -17.81 -26.14 21.76
N GLU A 317 -18.93 -25.42 21.63
CA GLU A 317 -19.27 -24.61 20.45
C GLU A 317 -19.44 -23.12 20.82
N LEU A 318 -19.22 -22.22 19.86
CA LEU A 318 -19.47 -20.79 20.03
C LEU A 318 -20.98 -20.52 19.85
N GLU A 319 -21.62 -20.03 20.90
CA GLU A 319 -23.03 -19.63 20.90
C GLU A 319 -23.14 -18.11 21.05
N THR A 320 -24.09 -17.48 20.35
CA THR A 320 -24.41 -16.06 20.52
C THR A 320 -24.71 -15.74 21.99
N ALA A 321 -24.18 -14.63 22.47
CA ALA A 321 -24.36 -14.12 23.83
C ALA A 321 -24.68 -12.62 23.81
N THR A 322 -25.19 -12.12 24.94
CA THR A 322 -25.31 -10.66 25.13
C THR A 322 -23.95 -10.04 25.42
N TRP A 323 -23.77 -8.75 25.13
CA TRP A 323 -22.55 -8.02 25.47
C TRP A 323 -22.17 -8.15 26.95
N GLY A 324 -23.12 -7.96 27.86
CA GLY A 324 -22.86 -8.09 29.30
C GLY A 324 -22.50 -9.51 29.74
N GLU A 325 -22.98 -10.56 29.06
CA GLU A 325 -22.50 -11.93 29.32
C GLU A 325 -21.07 -12.14 28.81
N ALA A 326 -20.77 -11.67 27.59
CA ALA A 326 -19.47 -11.86 26.98
C ALA A 326 -18.37 -11.07 27.69
N LEU A 327 -18.64 -9.83 28.10
CA LEU A 327 -17.70 -9.00 28.86
C LEU A 327 -17.41 -9.58 30.24
N ARG A 328 -18.44 -10.03 30.98
CA ARG A 328 -18.25 -10.72 32.27
C ARG A 328 -17.41 -11.99 32.13
N GLU A 329 -17.64 -12.77 31.08
CA GLU A 329 -16.87 -13.99 30.84
C GLU A 329 -15.42 -13.67 30.45
N ALA A 330 -15.20 -12.67 29.61
CA ALA A 330 -13.85 -12.19 29.27
C ALA A 330 -13.11 -11.70 30.53
N ALA A 331 -13.76 -10.88 31.37
CA ALA A 331 -13.20 -10.40 32.62
C ALA A 331 -12.90 -11.55 33.60
N ARG A 332 -13.77 -12.56 33.68
CA ARG A 332 -13.56 -13.77 34.48
C ARG A 332 -12.33 -14.56 34.01
N ILE A 333 -12.17 -14.75 32.70
CA ILE A 333 -11.01 -15.43 32.11
C ILE A 333 -9.73 -14.67 32.45
N ILE A 334 -9.69 -13.36 32.21
CA ILE A 334 -8.53 -12.51 32.52
C ILE A 334 -8.20 -12.55 34.02
N SER A 335 -9.21 -12.45 34.88
CA SER A 335 -9.05 -12.48 36.35
C SER A 335 -8.62 -13.85 36.88
N SER A 336 -8.82 -14.93 36.12
CA SER A 336 -8.41 -16.27 36.52
C SER A 336 -6.92 -16.55 36.29
N ALA A 337 -6.23 -15.68 35.55
CA ALA A 337 -4.79 -15.79 35.34
C ALA A 337 -4.03 -15.61 36.68
N PRO A 338 -3.00 -16.44 36.96
CA PRO A 338 -2.31 -16.43 38.25
C PRO A 338 -1.50 -15.15 38.50
N THR A 339 -1.03 -14.51 37.43
CA THR A 339 -0.28 -13.25 37.47
C THR A 339 -0.67 -12.36 36.30
N PRO A 340 -0.47 -11.02 36.39
CA PRO A 340 -0.65 -10.13 35.25
C PRO A 340 0.14 -10.55 34.02
N SER A 341 1.39 -10.99 34.20
CA SER A 341 2.26 -11.48 33.13
C SER A 341 1.79 -12.78 32.45
N ALA A 342 0.78 -13.46 33.01
CA ALA A 342 0.15 -14.62 32.39
C ALA A 342 -1.00 -14.23 31.43
N VAL A 343 -1.29 -12.93 31.30
CA VAL A 343 -2.20 -12.35 30.30
C VAL A 343 -1.35 -11.60 29.27
N GLY A 344 -1.63 -11.84 27.99
CA GLY A 344 -1.02 -11.07 26.91
C GLY A 344 -1.98 -10.74 25.77
N ALA A 345 -1.58 -9.77 24.95
CA ALA A 345 -2.34 -9.33 23.79
C ALA A 345 -1.50 -9.41 22.52
N ILE A 346 -2.10 -9.93 21.44
CA ILE A 346 -1.46 -10.12 20.14
C ILE A 346 -2.33 -9.48 19.06
N GLY A 347 -1.71 -8.72 18.16
CA GLY A 347 -2.39 -7.98 17.11
C GLY A 347 -2.77 -6.57 17.55
N GLY A 348 -3.52 -5.86 16.71
CA GLY A 348 -3.87 -4.46 16.92
C GLY A 348 -3.41 -3.51 15.82
N ALA A 349 -2.52 -3.94 14.93
CA ALA A 349 -2.03 -3.12 13.81
C ALA A 349 -3.11 -2.72 12.77
N ALA A 350 -4.32 -3.28 12.86
CA ALA A 350 -5.46 -2.90 12.03
C ALA A 350 -6.41 -1.89 12.71
N LEU A 351 -6.26 -1.67 14.03
CA LEU A 351 -7.11 -0.76 14.81
C LEU A 351 -6.78 0.69 14.48
N THR A 352 -7.63 1.61 14.92
CA THR A 352 -7.28 3.05 14.93
C THR A 352 -6.28 3.35 16.04
N ASN A 353 -5.65 4.51 15.99
CA ASN A 353 -4.76 4.98 17.06
C ASN A 353 -5.52 5.04 18.40
N GLU A 354 -6.77 5.47 18.37
CA GLU A 354 -7.64 5.54 19.55
C GLU A 354 -7.94 4.15 20.12
N GLY A 355 -8.23 3.17 19.25
CA GLY A 355 -8.42 1.78 19.68
C GLY A 355 -7.15 1.17 20.27
N ALA A 356 -5.99 1.38 19.64
CA ALA A 356 -4.71 0.90 20.16
C ALA A 356 -4.37 1.55 21.52
N PHE A 357 -4.63 2.84 21.69
CA PHE A 357 -4.45 3.56 22.95
C PHE A 357 -5.39 3.09 24.05
N ALA A 358 -6.66 2.77 23.72
CA ALA A 358 -7.60 2.22 24.69
C ALA A 358 -7.14 0.84 25.19
N TRP A 359 -6.76 -0.06 24.27
CA TRP A 359 -6.29 -1.40 24.62
C TRP A 359 -5.00 -1.38 25.42
N GLN A 360 -3.99 -0.60 25.05
CA GLN A 360 -2.76 -0.54 25.84
C GLN A 360 -3.03 -0.01 27.26
N ARG A 361 -3.95 0.96 27.40
CA ARG A 361 -4.31 1.55 28.70
C ARG A 361 -5.07 0.54 29.56
N PHE A 362 -5.91 -0.29 28.95
CA PHE A 362 -6.53 -1.43 29.62
C PHE A 362 -5.48 -2.44 30.09
N PHE A 363 -4.61 -2.94 29.21
CA PHE A 363 -3.63 -3.96 29.59
C PHE A 363 -2.62 -3.48 30.63
N ARG A 364 -2.05 -2.28 30.48
CA ARG A 364 -1.09 -1.76 31.44
C ARG A 364 -1.73 -1.19 32.70
N GLY A 365 -2.84 -0.47 32.54
CA GLY A 365 -3.48 0.26 33.64
C GLY A 365 -4.42 -0.58 34.49
N VAL A 366 -5.15 -1.53 33.88
CA VAL A 366 -6.15 -2.37 34.56
C VAL A 366 -5.59 -3.75 34.86
N VAL A 367 -5.05 -4.43 33.85
CA VAL A 367 -4.51 -5.80 34.01
C VAL A 367 -3.12 -5.78 34.67
N GLY A 368 -2.29 -4.79 34.34
CA GLY A 368 -0.90 -4.69 34.80
C GLY A 368 0.09 -5.54 34.01
N THR A 369 -0.18 -5.80 32.72
CA THR A 369 0.71 -6.56 31.83
C THR A 369 1.33 -5.69 30.74
N ASP A 370 2.60 -5.90 30.48
CA ASP A 370 3.32 -5.32 29.33
C ASP A 370 3.46 -6.30 28.16
N SER A 371 2.98 -7.54 28.30
CA SER A 371 3.03 -8.56 27.22
C SER A 371 1.98 -8.26 26.15
N ILE A 372 2.17 -7.17 25.42
CA ILE A 372 1.29 -6.69 24.36
C ILE A 372 2.11 -6.42 23.10
N ASP A 373 1.65 -6.85 21.94
CA ASP A 373 2.36 -6.64 20.68
C ASP A 373 1.38 -6.50 19.50
N ALA A 374 1.47 -5.37 18.79
CA ALA A 374 0.67 -5.09 17.60
C ALA A 374 1.04 -5.96 16.39
N GLN A 375 2.27 -6.46 16.37
CA GLN A 375 2.84 -7.23 15.27
C GLN A 375 2.50 -8.72 15.42
N TYR A 376 2.84 -9.55 14.43
CA TYR A 376 2.62 -11.01 14.50
C TYR A 376 3.94 -11.80 14.40
N GLY A 377 5.04 -11.20 14.85
CA GLY A 377 6.40 -11.71 14.65
C GLY A 377 6.99 -11.42 13.27
N ASP A 378 6.32 -10.57 12.48
CA ASP A 378 6.59 -10.34 11.07
C ASP A 378 7.06 -8.92 10.72
N GLY A 379 7.30 -8.07 11.72
CA GLY A 379 7.92 -6.76 11.53
C GLY A 379 9.26 -6.64 12.27
N LEU A 380 9.61 -5.41 12.66
CA LEU A 380 10.92 -5.04 13.22
C LEU A 380 10.78 -4.61 14.69
N ASP A 381 11.89 -4.56 15.40
CA ASP A 381 11.99 -3.97 16.75
C ASP A 381 11.39 -2.55 16.78
N PRO A 382 10.30 -2.33 17.55
CA PRO A 382 9.66 -1.03 17.67
C PRO A 382 10.59 0.07 18.18
N VAL A 383 11.55 -0.26 19.05
CA VAL A 383 12.51 0.73 19.59
C VAL A 383 13.45 1.19 18.48
N LEU A 384 13.96 0.27 17.67
CA LEU A 384 14.75 0.60 16.48
C LEU A 384 13.95 1.47 15.52
N VAL A 385 12.72 1.08 15.17
CA VAL A 385 11.86 1.84 14.25
C VAL A 385 11.57 3.27 14.74
N ALA A 386 11.40 3.47 16.05
CA ALA A 386 11.19 4.78 16.66
C ALA A 386 12.48 5.63 16.69
N ALA A 387 13.65 4.99 16.80
CA ALA A 387 14.95 5.67 16.88
C ALA A 387 15.49 6.18 15.53
N LEU A 388 14.98 5.66 14.40
CA LEU A 388 15.47 6.02 13.07
C LEU A 388 15.07 7.45 12.65
N PRO A 389 15.96 8.20 11.98
CA PRO A 389 15.62 9.49 11.39
C PRO A 389 14.67 9.28 10.19
N ARG A 390 13.37 9.42 10.46
CA ARG A 390 12.31 9.03 9.51
C ARG A 390 12.25 9.94 8.28
N ALA A 391 12.28 9.31 7.11
CA ALA A 391 11.99 9.92 5.81
C ALA A 391 10.47 9.96 5.55
N THR A 392 10.03 10.94 4.77
CA THR A 392 8.71 10.91 4.13
C THR A 392 8.75 10.13 2.80
N ILE A 393 7.58 9.77 2.29
CA ILE A 393 7.42 9.17 0.96
C ILE A 393 7.95 10.13 -0.12
N ASN A 394 7.67 11.43 0.00
CA ASN A 394 8.23 12.45 -0.90
C ASN A 394 9.75 12.48 -0.83
N GLU A 395 10.34 12.52 0.37
CA GLU A 395 11.80 12.51 0.53
C GLU A 395 12.43 11.27 -0.08
N ALA A 396 11.78 10.10 0.02
CA ALA A 396 12.25 8.88 -0.62
C ALA A 396 12.13 8.95 -2.16
N ALA A 397 11.01 9.47 -2.68
CA ALA A 397 10.77 9.57 -4.12
C ALA A 397 11.66 10.63 -4.81
N GLU A 398 12.09 11.66 -4.08
CA GLU A 398 12.93 12.76 -4.58
C GLU A 398 14.41 12.60 -4.22
N ALA A 399 14.78 11.55 -3.50
CA ALA A 399 16.17 11.28 -3.13
C ALA A 399 17.06 11.08 -4.36
N CYS A 400 18.33 11.46 -4.26
CA CYS A 400 19.33 11.16 -5.31
C CYS A 400 19.57 9.66 -5.42
N THR A 401 19.58 8.95 -4.29
CA THR A 401 19.76 7.50 -4.20
C THR A 401 18.80 6.93 -3.15
N VAL A 402 18.12 5.84 -3.51
CA VAL A 402 17.39 5.00 -2.55
C VAL A 402 18.10 3.65 -2.40
N VAL A 403 18.26 3.20 -1.16
CA VAL A 403 18.73 1.84 -0.85
C VAL A 403 17.52 1.01 -0.46
N LEU A 404 17.19 0.01 -1.28
CA LEU A 404 16.05 -0.86 -1.08
C LEU A 404 16.49 -2.11 -0.31
N LEU A 405 16.15 -2.18 0.98
CA LEU A 405 16.29 -3.38 1.80
C LEU A 405 14.91 -3.80 2.30
N THR A 406 14.10 -4.35 1.40
CA THR A 406 12.69 -4.64 1.66
C THR A 406 12.21 -5.74 0.70
N GLY A 407 11.00 -6.27 0.94
CA GLY A 407 10.35 -7.20 0.02
C GLY A 407 9.97 -6.53 -1.29
N ASP A 408 9.24 -7.23 -2.16
CA ASP A 408 8.77 -6.60 -3.40
C ASP A 408 7.69 -5.55 -3.07
N LEU A 409 8.07 -4.27 -3.18
CA LEU A 409 7.17 -3.15 -2.91
C LEU A 409 5.93 -3.17 -3.78
N ARG A 410 5.98 -3.73 -4.99
CA ARG A 410 4.79 -3.87 -5.84
C ARG A 410 3.74 -4.79 -5.21
N GLU A 411 4.18 -5.79 -4.46
CA GLU A 411 3.31 -6.77 -3.80
C GLU A 411 2.91 -6.32 -2.39
N GLU A 412 3.82 -5.68 -1.64
CA GLU A 412 3.61 -5.34 -0.23
C GLU A 412 3.06 -3.93 0.00
N LEU A 413 3.59 -2.94 -0.73
CA LEU A 413 3.28 -1.51 -0.57
C LEU A 413 3.15 -0.86 -1.96
N PRO A 414 2.14 -1.25 -2.77
CA PRO A 414 2.19 -1.04 -4.22
C PRO A 414 2.22 0.43 -4.64
N VAL A 415 1.59 1.31 -3.86
CA VAL A 415 1.63 2.75 -4.14
C VAL A 415 3.01 3.34 -3.85
N LEU A 416 3.73 2.86 -2.82
CA LEU A 416 5.14 3.26 -2.62
C LEU A 416 6.00 2.83 -3.81
N PHE A 417 5.74 1.63 -4.38
CA PHE A 417 6.38 1.22 -5.63
C PHE A 417 6.15 2.25 -6.76
N LEU A 418 4.92 2.71 -6.99
CA LEU A 418 4.64 3.74 -8.00
C LEU A 418 5.40 5.05 -7.72
N ARG A 419 5.45 5.46 -6.46
CA ARG A 419 6.13 6.69 -6.02
C ARG A 419 7.63 6.64 -6.31
N LEU A 420 8.30 5.54 -5.95
CA LEU A 420 9.74 5.39 -6.20
C LEU A 420 10.05 5.16 -7.68
N ARG A 421 9.19 4.38 -8.37
CA ARG A 421 9.36 4.07 -9.79
C ARG A 421 9.42 5.34 -10.66
N GLU A 422 8.64 6.36 -10.34
CA GLU A 422 8.60 7.61 -11.10
C GLU A 422 9.99 8.23 -11.28
N GLY A 423 10.74 8.42 -10.18
CA GLY A 423 12.09 8.99 -10.22
C GLY A 423 13.11 8.06 -10.89
N LEU A 424 12.96 6.74 -10.69
CA LEU A 424 13.84 5.74 -11.30
C LEU A 424 13.69 5.67 -12.82
N VAL A 425 12.46 5.76 -13.34
CA VAL A 425 12.20 5.78 -14.80
C VAL A 425 12.72 7.07 -15.43
N LYS A 426 12.52 8.20 -14.75
CA LYS A 426 13.00 9.51 -15.21
C LYS A 426 14.52 9.67 -15.09
N GLY A 427 15.19 8.77 -14.37
CA GLY A 427 16.64 8.83 -14.11
C GLY A 427 17.06 9.95 -13.16
N THR A 428 16.11 10.50 -12.38
CA THR A 428 16.39 11.53 -11.36
C THR A 428 16.84 10.92 -10.03
N THR A 429 16.58 9.62 -9.85
CA THR A 429 16.92 8.85 -8.64
C THR A 429 17.64 7.58 -9.06
N ASN A 430 18.65 7.17 -8.28
CA ASN A 430 19.31 5.87 -8.41
C ASN A 430 18.75 4.89 -7.37
N ALA A 431 18.73 3.59 -7.70
CA ALA A 431 18.42 2.54 -6.72
C ALA A 431 19.59 1.57 -6.53
N VAL A 432 19.93 1.31 -5.27
CA VAL A 432 20.77 0.19 -4.84
C VAL A 432 19.85 -0.82 -4.17
N GLU A 433 19.69 -1.99 -4.79
CA GLU A 433 18.74 -3.00 -4.31
C GLU A 433 19.45 -4.14 -3.59
N MET A 434 19.02 -4.42 -2.37
CA MET A 434 19.42 -5.57 -1.56
C MET A 434 18.21 -6.49 -1.40
N SER A 435 18.12 -7.55 -2.19
CA SER A 435 16.92 -8.39 -2.27
C SER A 435 17.17 -9.89 -2.12
N ALA A 436 16.22 -10.57 -1.48
CA ALA A 436 16.27 -12.01 -1.21
C ALA A 436 15.70 -12.88 -2.36
N SER A 437 14.91 -12.31 -3.26
CA SER A 437 14.30 -13.00 -4.41
C SER A 437 14.03 -12.08 -5.62
N GLY A 438 14.69 -10.91 -5.68
CA GLY A 438 14.40 -9.83 -6.63
C GLY A 438 13.05 -9.15 -6.40
N SER A 439 12.82 -8.04 -7.10
CA SER A 439 11.59 -7.25 -7.03
C SER A 439 11.20 -6.65 -8.38
N ALA A 440 9.98 -6.10 -8.48
CA ALA A 440 9.54 -5.36 -9.65
C ALA A 440 10.42 -4.12 -9.98
N LEU A 441 11.17 -3.58 -9.00
CA LEU A 441 12.10 -2.47 -9.22
C LEU A 441 13.47 -2.93 -9.73
N SER A 442 13.77 -4.24 -9.72
CA SER A 442 15.07 -4.75 -10.13
C SER A 442 15.45 -4.34 -11.54
N ALA A 443 14.52 -4.24 -12.49
CA ALA A 443 14.88 -3.80 -13.85
C ALA A 443 15.41 -2.34 -13.90
N LEU A 444 15.09 -1.53 -12.90
CA LEU A 444 15.44 -0.10 -12.80
C LEU A 444 16.59 0.16 -11.83
N SER A 445 16.92 -0.81 -10.97
CA SER A 445 18.02 -0.72 -10.01
C SER A 445 19.37 -0.55 -10.71
N ARG A 446 20.13 0.47 -10.30
CA ARG A 446 21.47 0.75 -10.81
C ARG A 446 22.47 -0.30 -10.33
N VAL A 447 22.33 -0.74 -9.09
CA VAL A 447 23.13 -1.81 -8.48
C VAL A 447 22.19 -2.83 -7.85
N LYS A 448 22.50 -4.11 -8.02
CA LYS A 448 21.79 -5.23 -7.40
C LYS A 448 22.76 -6.02 -6.55
N LEU A 449 22.41 -6.20 -5.30
CA LEU A 449 23.16 -6.98 -4.31
C LEU A 449 22.23 -8.07 -3.78
N PRO A 450 22.10 -9.22 -4.47
CA PRO A 450 21.29 -10.31 -3.97
C PRO A 450 21.81 -10.78 -2.61
N ILE A 451 20.90 -11.02 -1.67
CA ILE A 451 21.22 -11.42 -0.29
C ILE A 451 20.65 -12.81 -0.01
N ARG A 452 21.43 -13.67 0.65
CA ARG A 452 20.89 -14.90 1.25
C ARG A 452 20.35 -14.59 2.65
N PRO A 453 19.34 -15.35 3.12
CA PRO A 453 18.92 -15.29 4.51
C PRO A 453 20.11 -15.45 5.47
N GLY A 454 20.23 -14.53 6.42
CA GLY A 454 21.34 -14.43 7.38
C GLY A 454 22.56 -13.63 6.91
N GLU A 455 22.74 -13.32 5.63
CA GLU A 455 23.96 -12.63 5.13
C GLU A 455 23.83 -11.10 5.07
N VAL A 456 22.63 -10.55 5.24
CA VAL A 456 22.35 -9.12 4.98
C VAL A 456 23.21 -8.14 5.79
N HIS A 457 23.45 -8.42 7.08
CA HIS A 457 24.29 -7.59 7.95
C HIS A 457 25.75 -7.58 7.48
N LEU A 458 26.24 -8.68 6.90
CA LEU A 458 27.57 -8.78 6.30
C LEU A 458 27.67 -7.93 5.03
N VAL A 459 26.61 -7.90 4.22
CA VAL A 459 26.55 -7.01 3.03
C VAL A 459 26.48 -5.55 3.45
N ALA A 460 25.73 -5.22 4.51
CA ALA A 460 25.69 -3.87 5.08
C ALA A 460 27.07 -3.44 5.61
N GLN A 461 27.79 -4.31 6.34
CA GLN A 461 29.18 -4.07 6.75
C GLN A 461 30.11 -3.88 5.55
N ALA A 462 29.95 -4.67 4.50
CA ALA A 462 30.74 -4.52 3.27
C ALA A 462 30.43 -3.21 2.54
N ILE A 463 29.22 -2.67 2.62
CA ILE A 463 28.93 -1.35 2.07
C ILE A 463 29.55 -0.28 2.97
N ALA A 464 29.36 -0.38 4.28
CA ALA A 464 29.74 0.65 5.25
C ALA A 464 31.25 0.72 5.54
N THR A 465 31.98 -0.39 5.40
CA THR A 465 33.41 -0.49 5.71
C THR A 465 34.18 -1.02 4.51
N ASP A 466 35.32 -0.40 4.18
CA ASP A 466 36.14 -0.81 3.04
C ASP A 466 36.77 -2.21 3.20
N ASP A 467 36.84 -2.76 4.43
CA ASP A 467 37.73 -3.88 4.81
C ASP A 467 37.06 -5.14 5.42
N ALA A 468 35.72 -5.31 5.43
CA ALA A 468 35.06 -6.52 5.96
C ALA A 468 33.71 -6.81 5.28
N PRO A 469 33.18 -8.06 5.16
CA PRO A 469 33.70 -9.43 5.24
C PRO A 469 33.59 -10.11 3.86
N LEU A 470 34.12 -9.46 2.82
CA LEU A 470 34.09 -9.94 1.42
C LEU A 470 34.59 -11.38 1.26
N ALA A 471 35.61 -11.76 2.02
CA ALA A 471 36.13 -13.14 2.03
C ALA A 471 35.10 -14.14 2.60
N THR A 472 34.31 -13.76 3.62
CA THR A 472 33.26 -14.60 4.19
C THR A 472 32.11 -14.79 3.19
N LEU A 473 31.65 -13.71 2.56
CA LEU A 473 30.60 -13.77 1.54
C LEU A 473 31.06 -14.57 0.30
N ALA A 474 32.33 -14.41 -0.11
CA ALA A 474 32.91 -15.14 -1.23
C ALA A 474 33.17 -16.63 -0.94
N SER A 475 33.38 -16.99 0.32
CA SER A 475 33.65 -18.38 0.76
C SER A 475 32.37 -19.19 1.07
N HIS A 476 31.18 -18.62 0.86
CA HIS A 476 29.93 -19.33 1.01
C HIS A 476 29.88 -20.59 0.10
N PRO A 477 29.35 -21.74 0.56
CA PRO A 477 29.37 -23.00 -0.21
C PRO A 477 28.72 -22.94 -1.60
N HIS A 478 27.76 -22.04 -1.78
CA HIS A 478 27.06 -21.79 -3.05
C HIS A 478 27.66 -20.63 -3.86
N GLY A 479 28.86 -20.14 -3.51
CA GLY A 479 29.62 -19.08 -4.19
C GLY A 479 29.15 -17.65 -3.89
N GLY A 480 29.92 -16.67 -4.38
CA GLY A 480 29.56 -15.24 -4.28
C GLY A 480 28.38 -14.84 -5.18
N LEU A 481 27.60 -13.84 -4.75
CA LEU A 481 26.39 -13.38 -5.44
C LEU A 481 26.55 -12.07 -6.24
N PHE A 482 27.60 -11.31 -5.96
CA PHE A 482 27.91 -10.04 -6.58
C PHE A 482 29.42 -9.82 -6.60
N THR A 483 29.89 -8.83 -7.34
CA THR A 483 31.30 -8.52 -7.51
C THR A 483 31.75 -7.39 -6.60
N SER A 484 33.08 -7.25 -6.40
CA SER A 484 33.62 -6.08 -5.71
C SER A 484 33.32 -4.76 -6.44
N ALA A 485 33.13 -4.79 -7.76
CA ALA A 485 32.76 -3.60 -8.53
C ALA A 485 31.34 -3.12 -8.19
N ASP A 486 30.41 -4.05 -7.95
CA ASP A 486 29.04 -3.72 -7.54
C ASP A 486 29.02 -3.02 -6.18
N LEU A 487 29.84 -3.48 -5.22
CA LEU A 487 29.99 -2.81 -3.92
C LEU A 487 30.59 -1.41 -4.05
N VAL A 488 31.63 -1.24 -4.87
CA VAL A 488 32.26 0.07 -5.10
C VAL A 488 31.25 1.05 -5.70
N GLU A 489 30.44 0.60 -6.67
CA GLU A 489 29.39 1.45 -7.24
C GLU A 489 28.29 1.77 -6.22
N ALA A 490 27.88 0.79 -5.39
CA ALA A 490 26.93 1.05 -4.30
C ALA A 490 27.45 2.11 -3.32
N ARG A 491 28.70 1.98 -2.86
CA ARG A 491 29.36 2.97 -1.99
C ARG A 491 29.43 4.34 -2.65
N ARG A 492 29.78 4.41 -3.94
CA ARG A 492 29.82 5.66 -4.71
C ARG A 492 28.46 6.36 -4.76
N LEU A 493 27.38 5.59 -4.92
CA LEU A 493 26.01 6.12 -4.98
C LEU A 493 25.48 6.55 -3.61
N ILE A 494 25.90 5.88 -2.54
CA ILE A 494 25.51 6.19 -1.15
C ILE A 494 26.32 7.41 -0.63
N GLY A 495 27.59 7.52 -1.02
CA GLY A 495 28.51 8.53 -0.51
C GLY A 495 29.00 8.21 0.92
N ASP A 496 29.84 9.10 1.45
CA ASP A 496 30.52 8.86 2.74
C ASP A 496 29.61 9.03 3.96
N ASP A 497 28.64 9.96 3.90
CA ASP A 497 27.77 10.32 5.04
C ASP A 497 26.28 10.04 4.83
N GLY A 498 25.89 9.65 3.60
CA GLY A 498 24.50 9.39 3.22
C GLY A 498 23.60 10.62 3.07
N SER A 499 24.15 11.83 2.92
CA SER A 499 23.41 13.11 2.92
C SER A 499 22.30 13.27 1.88
N SER A 500 22.28 12.46 0.82
CA SER A 500 21.22 12.46 -0.22
C SER A 500 20.56 11.09 -0.41
N VAL A 501 20.66 10.24 0.63
CA VAL A 501 20.24 8.84 0.59
C VAL A 501 19.03 8.62 1.50
N VAL A 502 18.06 7.87 0.98
CA VAL A 502 16.98 7.30 1.79
C VAL A 502 17.07 5.78 1.77
N PHE A 503 17.20 5.17 2.95
CA PHE A 503 17.13 3.73 3.13
C PHE A 503 15.66 3.32 3.29
N VAL A 504 15.12 2.59 2.32
CA VAL A 504 13.78 2.02 2.38
C VAL A 504 13.89 0.61 2.95
N VAL A 505 13.56 0.45 4.23
CA VAL A 505 13.94 -0.73 5.03
C VAL A 505 12.72 -1.50 5.53
N GLY A 506 12.71 -2.81 5.40
CA GLY A 506 11.64 -3.71 5.79
C GLY A 506 12.18 -5.13 5.99
N ARG A 507 11.30 -6.12 5.99
CA ARG A 507 11.70 -7.53 6.08
C ARG A 507 11.50 -8.23 4.74
N PRO A 508 12.56 -8.41 3.93
CA PRO A 508 12.46 -9.06 2.62
C PRO A 508 12.14 -10.56 2.73
N ASN A 509 12.40 -11.17 3.88
CA ASN A 509 12.12 -12.57 4.16
C ASN A 509 11.47 -12.71 5.54
N VAL A 510 10.29 -13.33 5.61
CA VAL A 510 9.59 -13.58 6.88
C VAL A 510 9.91 -14.95 7.48
N ALA A 511 10.68 -15.80 6.78
CA ALA A 511 11.17 -17.08 7.28
C ALA A 511 12.51 -16.99 8.03
N GLU A 512 13.18 -15.84 8.04
CA GLU A 512 14.34 -15.57 8.90
C GLU A 512 13.94 -14.68 10.07
N SER A 513 14.69 -14.74 11.17
CA SER A 513 14.55 -13.80 12.29
C SER A 513 14.78 -12.35 11.83
N ALA A 514 14.20 -11.37 12.52
CA ALA A 514 14.45 -9.96 12.23
C ALA A 514 15.89 -9.53 12.54
N ALA A 515 16.61 -10.27 13.39
CA ALA A 515 17.92 -9.87 13.93
C ALA A 515 18.98 -9.50 12.85
N PRO A 516 19.18 -10.26 11.75
CA PRO A 516 20.13 -9.86 10.70
C PRO A 516 19.75 -8.57 9.99
N ILE A 517 18.45 -8.36 9.75
CA ILE A 517 17.94 -7.15 9.11
C ILE A 517 18.09 -5.94 10.05
N GLU A 518 17.74 -6.11 11.33
CA GLU A 518 17.91 -5.06 12.34
C GLU A 518 19.38 -4.69 12.54
N ALA A 519 20.28 -5.67 12.50
CA ALA A 519 21.71 -5.44 12.49
C ALA A 519 22.16 -4.62 11.27
N ALA A 520 21.72 -4.98 10.05
CA ALA A 520 22.00 -4.22 8.84
C ALA A 520 21.52 -2.76 8.92
N ILE A 521 20.32 -2.54 9.45
CA ILE A 521 19.76 -1.20 9.67
C ILE A 521 20.62 -0.41 10.66
N ARG A 522 21.06 -1.01 11.77
CA ARG A 522 21.94 -0.37 12.77
C ARG A 522 23.28 0.02 12.16
N ILE A 523 23.89 -0.86 11.35
CA ILE A 523 25.15 -0.57 10.63
C ILE A 523 24.99 0.65 9.74
N PHE A 524 23.92 0.69 8.93
CA PHE A 524 23.67 1.83 8.05
C PHE A 524 23.42 3.12 8.83
N ALA A 525 22.64 3.07 9.91
CA ALA A 525 22.36 4.25 10.72
C ALA A 525 23.61 4.80 11.44
N GLU A 526 24.54 3.93 11.83
CA GLU A 526 25.81 4.32 12.46
C GLU A 526 26.79 4.95 11.47
N HIS A 527 26.91 4.37 10.26
CA HIS A 527 27.92 4.79 9.29
C HIS A 527 27.45 5.91 8.36
N PHE A 528 26.14 6.08 8.17
CA PHE A 528 25.54 7.10 7.32
C PHE A 528 24.66 8.06 8.15
N PRO A 529 25.25 8.91 9.01
CA PRO A 529 24.51 9.70 9.99
C PRO A 529 23.61 10.79 9.40
N GLN A 530 23.78 11.16 8.12
CA GLN A 530 22.92 12.12 7.42
C GLN A 530 21.81 11.43 6.61
N ALA A 531 21.83 10.09 6.51
CA ALA A 531 20.81 9.37 5.80
C ALA A 531 19.49 9.34 6.57
N LYS A 532 18.38 9.27 5.83
CA LYS A 532 17.05 9.06 6.40
C LYS A 532 16.57 7.64 6.11
N PHE A 533 15.63 7.16 6.91
CA PHE A 533 15.08 5.81 6.79
C PHE A 533 13.57 5.86 6.62
N LEU A 534 13.04 5.08 5.68
CA LEU A 534 11.61 4.84 5.53
C LEU A 534 11.30 3.38 5.91
N PRO A 535 10.83 3.13 7.15
CA PRO A 535 10.43 1.79 7.57
C PRO A 535 9.18 1.31 6.83
N THR A 536 9.28 0.17 6.17
CA THR A 536 8.24 -0.45 5.32
C THR A 536 7.55 -1.59 6.05
N LEU A 537 7.09 -1.33 7.28
CA LEU A 537 6.17 -2.25 7.96
C LEU A 537 4.85 -2.29 7.18
N ARG A 538 4.28 -3.47 6.90
CA ARG A 538 3.21 -3.58 5.89
C ARG A 538 1.78 -3.28 6.36
N ARG A 539 1.48 -3.45 7.65
CA ARG A 539 0.09 -3.49 8.16
C ARG A 539 -0.47 -2.07 8.33
N GLY A 540 -1.75 -1.89 7.98
CA GLY A 540 -2.42 -0.60 7.81
C GLY A 540 -2.07 0.50 8.81
N ASN A 541 -2.15 0.20 10.11
CA ASN A 541 -1.89 1.15 11.19
C ASN A 541 -0.81 0.65 12.17
N VAL A 542 0.17 -0.13 11.69
CA VAL A 542 1.20 -0.69 12.57
C VAL A 542 2.02 0.39 13.26
N ASN A 543 2.46 1.44 12.56
CA ASN A 543 3.19 2.54 13.19
C ASN A 543 2.33 3.23 14.25
N GLY A 544 1.04 3.46 13.97
CA GLY A 544 0.12 4.05 14.94
C GLY A 544 -0.06 3.18 16.18
N ALA A 545 -0.24 1.87 16.02
CA ALA A 545 -0.35 0.95 17.15
C ALA A 545 0.94 0.94 18.00
N LEU A 546 2.12 0.92 17.38
CA LEU A 546 3.41 1.01 18.08
C LEU A 546 3.57 2.36 18.79
N ASP A 547 3.22 3.47 18.13
CA ASP A 547 3.29 4.82 18.68
C ASP A 547 2.33 5.02 19.85
N MET A 548 1.19 4.34 19.83
CA MET A 548 0.24 4.31 20.94
C MET A 548 0.69 3.37 22.05
N GLY A 549 1.81 2.66 21.92
CA GLY A 549 2.37 1.81 22.96
C GLY A 549 1.79 0.40 22.99
N LEU A 550 1.12 -0.06 21.93
CA LEU A 550 0.68 -1.46 21.79
C LEU A 550 1.88 -2.34 21.37
N THR A 551 2.92 -2.34 22.20
CA THR A 551 4.21 -2.98 21.96
C THR A 551 4.89 -3.29 23.28
N PRO A 552 5.77 -4.31 23.34
CA PRO A 552 6.39 -4.74 24.60
C PRO A 552 7.24 -3.67 25.29
N ASN A 553 7.84 -2.76 24.51
CA ASN A 553 8.94 -1.91 24.98
C ASN A 553 8.67 -0.40 24.87
N LEU A 554 7.56 0.00 24.23
CA LEU A 554 7.17 1.41 24.14
C LEU A 554 5.82 1.68 24.81
N ALA A 555 5.75 2.85 25.44
CA ALA A 555 4.56 3.51 25.94
C ALA A 555 4.07 4.57 24.92
N PRO A 556 2.82 5.07 25.07
CA PRO A 556 2.26 6.07 24.15
C PRO A 556 3.16 7.28 23.91
N GLY A 557 3.20 7.74 22.66
CA GLY A 557 4.03 8.87 22.23
C GLY A 557 5.50 8.52 21.98
N GLN A 558 5.78 7.25 21.63
CA GLN A 558 7.13 6.73 21.42
C GLN A 558 8.03 6.89 22.66
N GLN A 559 7.49 6.63 23.84
CA GLN A 559 8.25 6.68 25.09
C GLN A 559 8.69 5.26 25.47
N PHE A 560 9.75 5.11 26.27
CA PHE A 560 10.09 3.79 26.80
C PHE A 560 9.01 3.30 27.77
N ALA A 561 8.62 2.04 27.63
CA ALA A 561 7.80 1.38 28.63
C ALA A 561 8.59 1.22 29.95
N PRO A 562 7.93 1.30 31.12
CA PRO A 562 8.60 1.14 32.42
C PRO A 562 9.16 -0.27 32.64
N THR A 563 8.55 -1.26 32.00
CA THR A 563 8.87 -2.69 32.09
C THR A 563 8.80 -3.31 30.70
N ALA A 564 9.71 -4.24 30.40
CA ALA A 564 9.73 -4.94 29.13
C ALA A 564 8.71 -6.08 29.13
N GLY A 565 7.86 -6.11 28.11
CA GLY A 565 6.93 -7.22 27.85
C GLY A 565 7.50 -8.31 26.95
N ARG A 566 6.63 -9.26 26.59
CA ARG A 566 6.90 -10.29 25.58
C ARG A 566 6.35 -9.89 24.21
N SER A 567 7.16 -10.04 23.17
CA SER A 567 6.72 -9.99 21.76
C SER A 567 5.78 -11.15 21.41
N THR A 568 5.12 -11.10 20.26
CA THR A 568 4.15 -12.14 19.85
C THR A 568 4.72 -13.56 19.92
N LEU A 569 5.90 -13.80 19.34
CA LEU A 569 6.50 -15.14 19.33
C LEU A 569 6.91 -15.59 20.74
N GLU A 570 7.37 -14.66 21.59
CA GLU A 570 7.68 -14.94 22.99
C GLU A 570 6.41 -15.25 23.81
N GLN A 571 5.29 -14.56 23.54
CA GLN A 571 4.00 -14.87 24.16
C GLN A 571 3.51 -16.27 23.77
N LEU A 572 3.56 -16.63 22.48
CA LEU A 572 3.15 -17.97 22.03
C LEU A 572 4.00 -19.06 22.68
N ARG A 573 5.32 -18.85 22.78
CA ARG A 573 6.22 -19.79 23.50
C ARG A 573 5.90 -19.84 24.99
N ALA A 574 5.72 -18.70 25.64
CA ALA A 574 5.36 -18.61 27.06
C ALA A 574 4.04 -19.35 27.36
N VAL A 575 3.09 -19.35 26.42
CA VAL A 575 1.88 -20.17 26.53
C VAL A 575 2.20 -21.66 26.46
N THR A 576 3.02 -22.09 25.49
CA THR A 576 3.40 -23.51 25.39
C THR A 576 4.21 -24.02 26.59
N THR A 577 4.97 -23.15 27.27
CA THR A 577 5.72 -23.49 28.49
C THR A 577 4.89 -23.34 29.78
N GLY A 578 3.67 -22.80 29.69
CA GLY A 578 2.77 -22.58 30.82
C GLY A 578 3.06 -21.33 31.65
N GLU A 579 3.95 -20.45 31.20
CA GLU A 579 4.20 -19.14 31.82
C GLU A 579 3.10 -18.10 31.53
N GLN A 580 2.38 -18.27 30.42
CA GLN A 580 1.23 -17.47 30.01
C GLN A 580 0.03 -18.38 29.80
N SER A 581 -1.17 -17.93 30.13
CA SER A 581 -2.39 -18.74 30.05
C SER A 581 -3.53 -18.07 29.30
N VAL A 582 -3.51 -16.75 29.12
CA VAL A 582 -4.56 -15.99 28.44
C VAL A 582 -3.97 -15.21 27.26
N ILE A 583 -4.64 -15.29 26.12
CA ILE A 583 -4.36 -14.47 24.93
C ILE A 583 -5.60 -13.65 24.59
N VAL A 584 -5.42 -12.34 24.41
CA VAL A 584 -6.41 -11.46 23.78
C VAL A 584 -5.95 -11.12 22.37
N ALA A 585 -6.65 -11.62 21.36
CA ALA A 585 -6.37 -11.33 19.95
C ALA A 585 -7.11 -10.06 19.52
N LEU A 586 -6.39 -9.07 18.98
CA LEU A 586 -6.93 -7.75 18.62
C LEU A 586 -6.95 -7.52 17.10
N GLY A 587 -8.15 -7.44 16.54
CA GLY A 587 -8.42 -6.98 15.17
C GLY A 587 -7.87 -7.85 14.04
N GLY A 588 -7.41 -9.07 14.32
CA GLY A 588 -6.94 -10.02 13.32
C GLY A 588 -6.84 -11.45 13.86
N ASP A 589 -6.69 -12.40 12.94
CA ASP A 589 -6.58 -13.83 13.24
C ASP A 589 -5.11 -14.25 13.43
N ILE A 590 -4.80 -14.95 14.53
CA ILE A 590 -3.43 -15.35 14.87
C ILE A 590 -2.88 -16.38 13.87
N LEU A 591 -3.66 -17.42 13.53
CA LEU A 591 -3.24 -18.50 12.65
C LEU A 591 -3.07 -18.07 11.19
N GLU A 592 -3.75 -17.01 10.74
CA GLU A 592 -3.55 -16.43 9.41
C GLU A 592 -2.35 -15.49 9.33
N ASN A 593 -1.96 -14.89 10.46
CA ASN A 593 -0.97 -13.81 10.47
C ASN A 593 0.40 -14.22 11.00
N VAL A 594 0.48 -15.21 11.89
CA VAL A 594 1.73 -15.78 12.40
C VAL A 594 2.25 -16.82 11.42
N VAL A 595 3.48 -16.63 10.95
CA VAL A 595 4.11 -17.50 9.96
C VAL A 595 4.40 -18.89 10.53
N ASP A 596 4.80 -18.98 11.80
CA ASP A 596 4.99 -20.24 12.52
C ASP A 596 3.63 -20.77 13.03
N THR A 597 2.82 -21.28 12.10
CA THR A 597 1.47 -21.79 12.39
C THR A 597 1.46 -22.97 13.38
N PRO A 598 2.42 -23.92 13.39
CA PRO A 598 2.48 -24.98 14.38
C PRO A 598 2.65 -24.47 15.81
N LEU A 599 3.56 -23.50 16.04
CA LEU A 599 3.71 -22.85 17.33
C LEU A 599 2.42 -22.13 17.74
N ALA A 600 1.85 -21.34 16.84
CA ALA A 600 0.60 -20.64 17.10
C ALA A 600 -0.55 -21.60 17.45
N THR A 601 -0.70 -22.70 16.72
CA THR A 601 -1.74 -23.71 16.98
C THR A 601 -1.51 -24.41 18.32
N ALA A 602 -0.26 -24.74 18.66
CA ALA A 602 0.07 -25.33 19.96
C ALA A 602 -0.28 -24.38 21.11
N ALA A 603 0.03 -23.09 20.96
CA ALA A 603 -0.31 -22.07 21.94
C ALA A 603 -1.83 -21.89 22.09
N LEU A 604 -2.58 -21.77 20.99
CA LEU A 604 -4.04 -21.58 21.05
C LEU A 604 -4.79 -22.80 21.63
N LYS A 605 -4.23 -24.00 21.52
CA LYS A 605 -4.77 -25.20 22.21
C LYS A 605 -4.57 -25.16 23.74
N ALA A 606 -3.57 -24.43 24.21
CA ALA A 606 -3.17 -24.37 25.62
C ALA A 606 -3.66 -23.11 26.34
N ALA A 607 -3.91 -22.01 25.63
CA ALA A 607 -4.41 -20.76 26.19
C ALA A 607 -5.94 -20.71 26.24
N SER A 608 -6.46 -19.89 27.16
CA SER A 608 -7.79 -19.30 27.01
C SER A 608 -7.72 -18.11 26.05
N LEU A 609 -8.57 -18.09 25.03
CA LEU A 609 -8.53 -17.12 23.94
C LEU A 609 -9.76 -16.20 23.96
N ILE A 610 -9.51 -14.89 24.04
CA ILE A 610 -10.53 -13.85 23.81
C ILE A 610 -10.21 -13.19 22.47
N ALA A 611 -11.12 -13.31 21.49
CA ALA A 611 -10.94 -12.75 20.17
C ALA A 611 -11.78 -11.48 19.99
N VAL A 612 -11.13 -10.33 19.83
CA VAL A 612 -11.77 -9.06 19.46
C VAL A 612 -11.59 -8.88 17.96
N THR A 613 -12.62 -9.20 17.18
CA THR A 613 -12.50 -9.26 15.71
C THR A 613 -13.80 -8.89 15.01
N GLY A 614 -13.70 -8.27 13.84
CA GLY A 614 -14.85 -8.05 12.96
C GLY A 614 -15.06 -9.17 11.93
N HIS A 615 -14.08 -10.06 11.79
CA HIS A 615 -14.07 -11.15 10.82
C HIS A 615 -13.83 -12.48 11.50
N GLY A 616 -14.34 -13.55 10.88
CA GLY A 616 -14.05 -14.92 11.26
C GLY A 616 -12.58 -15.26 11.03
N GLY A 617 -12.25 -16.52 11.25
CA GLY A 617 -10.90 -17.03 11.01
C GLY A 617 -10.59 -18.30 11.78
N PRO A 618 -9.56 -19.05 11.36
CA PRO A 618 -9.23 -20.35 11.93
C PRO A 618 -8.93 -20.29 13.43
N SER A 619 -8.48 -19.16 13.98
CA SER A 619 -8.25 -18.99 15.41
C SER A 619 -9.55 -19.07 16.23
N LEU A 620 -10.71 -18.76 15.65
CA LEU A 620 -12.01 -18.86 16.35
C LEU A 620 -12.40 -20.29 16.71
N ALA A 621 -11.77 -21.30 16.10
CA ALA A 621 -11.91 -22.69 16.54
C ALA A 621 -11.47 -22.89 17.99
N PHE A 622 -10.58 -22.02 18.51
CA PHE A 622 -10.02 -22.07 19.86
C PHE A 622 -10.57 -20.98 20.79
N ALA A 623 -11.37 -20.04 20.29
CA ALA A 623 -11.83 -18.88 21.07
C ALA A 623 -12.82 -19.28 22.17
N ASP A 624 -12.63 -18.79 23.39
CA ASP A 624 -13.59 -18.92 24.50
C ASP A 624 -14.62 -17.80 24.46
N VAL A 625 -14.20 -16.60 24.07
CA VAL A 625 -15.06 -15.42 23.91
C VAL A 625 -14.72 -14.74 22.59
N VAL A 626 -15.75 -14.32 21.85
CA VAL A 626 -15.61 -13.49 20.65
C VAL A 626 -16.37 -12.18 20.87
N LEU A 627 -15.68 -11.06 20.69
CA LEU A 627 -16.22 -9.71 20.82
C LEU A 627 -16.19 -9.03 19.44
N PRO A 628 -17.36 -8.71 18.85
CA PRO A 628 -17.43 -8.11 17.52
C PRO A 628 -16.95 -6.65 17.55
N THR A 629 -15.97 -6.32 16.70
CA THR A 629 -15.50 -4.94 16.50
C THR A 629 -15.79 -4.42 15.10
N THR A 630 -16.02 -3.11 14.99
CA THR A 630 -16.07 -2.38 13.71
C THR A 630 -14.85 -2.65 12.85
N VAL A 631 -14.89 -2.45 11.53
CA VAL A 631 -13.73 -2.60 10.61
C VAL A 631 -13.53 -1.40 9.68
N MET A 632 -12.68 -1.54 8.66
CA MET A 632 -12.44 -0.51 7.66
C MET A 632 -13.76 0.03 7.08
N HIS A 633 -13.83 1.35 6.89
CA HIS A 633 -15.00 2.09 6.41
C HIS A 633 -16.21 2.17 7.36
N GLU A 634 -16.18 1.47 8.50
CA GLU A 634 -17.14 1.61 9.60
C GLU A 634 -16.57 2.39 10.79
N ARG A 635 -15.23 2.37 10.93
CA ARG A 635 -14.49 3.02 12.02
C ARG A 635 -14.35 4.52 11.80
N LEU A 636 -14.51 5.26 12.91
CA LEU A 636 -14.03 6.63 13.07
C LEU A 636 -12.75 6.60 13.90
N GLY A 637 -11.74 7.35 13.48
CA GLY A 637 -10.46 7.42 14.20
C GLY A 637 -9.36 8.08 13.40
N THR A 638 -8.14 7.90 13.85
CA THR A 638 -6.93 8.22 13.09
C THR A 638 -6.06 6.99 12.88
N VAL A 639 -5.25 7.03 11.82
CA VAL A 639 -4.23 6.01 11.51
C VAL A 639 -2.94 6.69 11.11
N THR A 640 -1.82 6.02 11.37
CA THR A 640 -0.46 6.49 11.08
C THR A 640 0.21 5.57 10.08
N ASN A 641 0.58 6.15 8.93
CA ASN A 641 1.22 5.43 7.83
C ASN A 641 2.74 5.25 8.02
N ILE A 642 3.43 4.69 7.00
CA ILE A 642 4.88 4.45 7.00
C ILE A 642 5.77 5.68 7.22
N GLU A 643 5.33 6.88 6.84
CA GLU A 643 6.10 8.12 7.04
C GLU A 643 5.80 8.82 8.38
N GLY A 644 4.92 8.24 9.21
CA GLY A 644 4.49 8.87 10.46
C GLY A 644 3.40 9.92 10.27
N ARG A 645 2.67 9.90 9.14
CA ARG A 645 1.54 10.80 8.88
C ARG A 645 0.28 10.25 9.53
N VAL A 646 -0.25 11.00 10.50
CA VAL A 646 -1.52 10.75 11.18
C VAL A 646 -2.65 11.31 10.32
N SER A 647 -3.54 10.45 9.85
CA SER A 647 -4.62 10.79 8.93
C SER A 647 -5.98 10.34 9.46
N LEU A 648 -7.03 11.11 9.14
CA LEU A 648 -8.41 10.75 9.46
C LEU A 648 -8.83 9.46 8.76
N LEU A 649 -9.41 8.55 9.53
CA LEU A 649 -10.22 7.43 9.06
C LEU A 649 -11.69 7.78 9.31
N ALA A 650 -12.38 8.19 8.25
CA ALA A 650 -13.79 8.54 8.31
C ALA A 650 -14.67 7.32 7.94
N PRO A 651 -15.76 7.08 8.69
CA PRO A 651 -16.73 6.03 8.39
C PRO A 651 -17.65 6.44 7.23
N LYS A 652 -18.05 5.48 6.40
CA LYS A 652 -19.04 5.67 5.31
C LYS A 652 -20.29 4.81 5.46
N VAL A 653 -20.18 3.68 6.15
CA VAL A 653 -21.29 2.76 6.39
C VAL A 653 -21.48 2.53 7.88
N THR A 654 -22.72 2.27 8.27
CA THR A 654 -23.06 1.90 9.65
C THR A 654 -22.55 0.49 9.94
N PRO A 655 -21.88 0.27 11.08
CA PRO A 655 -21.48 -1.06 11.50
C PRO A 655 -22.68 -2.04 11.61
N PRO A 656 -22.52 -3.30 11.20
CA PRO A 656 -23.62 -4.26 11.20
C PRO A 656 -23.89 -4.86 12.59
N GLY A 657 -25.14 -5.28 12.83
CA GLY A 657 -25.54 -5.96 14.06
C GLY A 657 -25.28 -5.13 15.31
N SER A 658 -24.47 -5.68 16.23
CA SER A 658 -24.16 -5.09 17.53
C SER A 658 -22.68 -4.77 17.72
N THR A 659 -21.91 -4.67 16.63
CA THR A 659 -20.45 -4.40 16.66
C THR A 659 -20.13 -3.07 17.32
N TRP A 660 -19.09 -3.03 18.16
CA TRP A 660 -18.64 -1.80 18.85
C TRP A 660 -17.27 -1.34 18.36
N PRO A 661 -16.94 -0.04 18.48
CA PRO A 661 -15.57 0.41 18.29
C PRO A 661 -14.66 -0.11 19.41
N ASP A 662 -13.38 -0.33 19.11
CA ASP A 662 -12.41 -0.89 20.06
C ASP A 662 -12.30 -0.09 21.37
N VAL A 663 -12.44 1.25 21.29
CA VAL A 663 -12.46 2.14 22.46
C VAL A 663 -13.58 1.76 23.43
N ALA A 664 -14.79 1.51 22.92
CA ALA A 664 -15.93 1.14 23.75
C ALA A 664 -15.73 -0.24 24.39
N ILE A 665 -15.24 -1.22 23.61
CA ILE A 665 -14.99 -2.58 24.12
C ILE A 665 -13.97 -2.56 25.27
N ALA A 666 -12.85 -1.84 25.10
CA ALA A 666 -11.82 -1.73 26.13
C ALA A 666 -12.31 -0.97 27.37
N SER A 667 -13.08 0.11 27.19
CA SER A 667 -13.65 0.89 28.31
C SER A 667 -14.65 0.07 29.12
N GLU A 668 -15.61 -0.58 28.47
CA GLU A 668 -16.63 -1.41 29.14
C GLU A 668 -16.00 -2.63 29.83
N LEU A 669 -15.00 -3.25 29.20
CA LEU A 669 -14.25 -4.33 29.84
C LEU A 669 -13.51 -3.85 31.09
N ALA A 670 -13.02 -2.60 31.13
CA ALA A 670 -12.41 -2.03 32.34
C ALA A 670 -13.43 -1.85 33.47
N GLU A 671 -14.69 -1.53 33.17
CA GLU A 671 -15.74 -1.38 34.17
C GLU A 671 -16.05 -2.69 34.90
N GLU A 672 -15.91 -3.84 34.23
CA GLU A 672 -16.01 -5.17 34.86
C GLU A 672 -14.91 -5.40 35.94
N PHE A 673 -13.81 -4.65 35.89
CA PHE A 673 -12.77 -4.61 36.94
C PHE A 673 -12.97 -3.48 37.96
N GLY A 674 -14.07 -2.72 37.87
CA GLY A 674 -14.33 -1.55 38.70
C GLY A 674 -13.39 -0.37 38.42
N GLN A 675 -12.78 -0.33 37.23
CA GLN A 675 -11.89 0.74 36.77
C GLN A 675 -12.54 1.51 35.63
N HIS A 676 -12.18 2.78 35.45
CA HIS A 676 -12.68 3.61 34.35
C HIS A 676 -11.51 4.15 33.53
N LEU A 677 -11.48 3.87 32.23
CA LEU A 677 -10.38 4.32 31.36
C LEU A 677 -10.40 5.83 31.10
N GLY A 678 -11.53 6.51 31.31
CA GLY A 678 -11.67 7.94 30.99
C GLY A 678 -11.70 8.18 29.49
N LEU A 679 -12.22 7.23 28.73
CA LEU A 679 -12.33 7.25 27.27
C LEU A 679 -13.79 6.94 26.91
N SER A 680 -14.49 7.95 26.39
CA SER A 680 -15.92 7.89 26.04
C SER A 680 -16.14 7.44 24.60
N ASP A 681 -15.41 8.04 23.66
CA ASP A 681 -15.53 7.82 22.22
C ASP A 681 -14.18 8.10 21.50
N PRO A 682 -14.05 7.77 20.19
CA PRO A 682 -12.83 8.01 19.44
C PRO A 682 -12.38 9.48 19.39
N GLU A 683 -13.30 10.45 19.28
CA GLU A 683 -12.91 11.87 19.19
C GLU A 683 -12.38 12.39 20.52
N GLU A 684 -13.03 12.08 21.63
CA GLU A 684 -12.51 12.41 22.96
C GLU A 684 -11.19 11.70 23.22
N THR A 685 -11.07 10.43 22.82
CA THR A 685 -9.82 9.66 22.94
C THR A 685 -8.68 10.30 22.14
N ALA A 686 -8.94 10.78 20.93
CA ALA A 686 -7.95 11.49 20.12
C ALA A 686 -7.46 12.77 20.79
N ASN A 687 -8.35 13.51 21.45
CA ASN A 687 -8.00 14.68 22.25
C ASN A 687 -7.18 14.31 23.50
N VAL A 688 -7.53 13.22 24.18
CA VAL A 688 -6.76 12.71 25.32
C VAL A 688 -5.37 12.28 24.89
N ILE A 689 -5.22 11.57 23.77
CA ILE A 689 -3.91 11.19 23.20
C ILE A 689 -3.07 12.44 22.96
N GLU A 690 -3.62 13.43 22.26
CA GLU A 690 -2.89 14.65 21.93
C GLU A 690 -2.51 15.45 23.18
N ALA A 691 -3.42 15.60 24.13
CA ALA A 691 -3.16 16.31 25.38
C ALA A 691 -2.11 15.62 26.27
N THR A 692 -2.05 14.29 26.26
CA THR A 692 -1.16 13.51 27.13
C THR A 692 0.21 13.21 26.51
N THR A 693 0.29 13.10 25.18
CA THR A 693 1.50 12.66 24.48
C THR A 693 2.06 13.68 23.49
N GLY A 694 1.27 14.69 23.11
CA GLY A 694 1.59 15.59 21.99
C GLY A 694 1.44 14.95 20.62
N TYR A 695 0.96 13.70 20.52
CA TYR A 695 0.73 13.01 19.26
C TYR A 695 -0.55 13.55 18.58
N PRO A 696 -0.51 13.95 17.28
CA PRO A 696 -1.53 14.83 16.71
C PRO A 696 -2.82 14.12 16.27
N CYS A 697 -3.38 13.21 17.07
CA CYS A 697 -4.64 12.53 16.74
C CYS A 697 -5.82 13.51 16.67
N GLY A 698 -6.05 14.30 17.74
CA GLY A 698 -7.13 15.30 17.75
C GLY A 698 -6.96 16.34 16.66
N SER A 699 -5.72 16.81 16.45
CA SER A 699 -5.38 17.69 15.34
C SER A 699 -5.66 17.05 13.99
N ALA A 700 -5.31 15.79 13.73
CA ALA A 700 -5.62 15.11 12.47
C ALA A 700 -7.12 14.87 12.25
N MET A 701 -7.92 14.75 13.32
CA MET A 701 -9.38 14.70 13.22
C MET A 701 -10.00 16.07 12.90
N ARG A 702 -9.43 17.16 13.42
CA ARG A 702 -9.90 18.55 13.19
C ARG A 702 -9.32 19.19 11.92
N SER A 703 -8.10 18.81 11.54
CA SER A 703 -7.27 19.41 10.48
C SER A 703 -7.45 18.70 9.13
N ALA A 704 -6.92 19.34 8.10
CA ALA A 704 -7.10 19.10 6.67
C ALA A 704 -6.94 17.64 6.20
N MET A 705 -7.52 17.38 5.03
CA MET A 705 -7.57 16.11 4.29
C MET A 705 -6.24 15.36 4.16
N GLU A 706 -5.08 16.01 4.25
CA GLU A 706 -3.77 15.40 4.01
C GLU A 706 -3.09 14.85 5.28
N GLY A 707 -3.70 14.98 6.48
CA GLY A 707 -3.11 14.49 7.73
C GLY A 707 -1.88 15.29 8.21
N VAL A 708 -1.26 14.85 9.31
CA VAL A 708 -0.15 15.54 10.00
C VAL A 708 1.04 14.59 10.20
N VAL A 709 2.24 14.97 9.74
CA VAL A 709 3.46 14.18 10.01
C VAL A 709 3.99 14.44 11.42
N VAL A 710 4.13 13.38 12.21
CA VAL A 710 4.63 13.47 13.59
C VAL A 710 6.01 14.13 13.63
N GLY A 711 6.16 15.14 14.51
CA GLY A 711 7.44 15.83 14.72
C GLY A 711 7.81 16.85 13.65
N ARG A 712 6.93 17.11 12.67
CA ARG A 712 7.10 18.17 11.67
C ARG A 712 5.96 19.17 11.77
N ILE A 713 6.28 20.46 11.70
CA ILE A 713 5.29 21.50 11.43
C ILE A 713 5.10 21.47 9.92
N ASP A 714 4.22 20.61 9.43
CA ASP A 714 3.90 20.61 8.01
C ASP A 714 3.29 21.97 7.65
N ALA A 715 3.91 22.68 6.71
CA ALA A 715 3.20 23.74 6.01
C ALA A 715 2.01 23.07 5.33
N GLN A 716 0.79 23.55 5.58
CA GLN A 716 -0.38 23.06 4.87
C GLN A 716 -0.09 23.11 3.38
N THR A 717 -0.02 21.93 2.75
CA THR A 717 0.16 21.88 1.31
C THR A 717 -1.17 22.30 0.71
N GLU A 718 -1.20 23.42 -0.02
CA GLU A 718 -2.40 23.79 -0.75
C GLU A 718 -2.80 22.63 -1.65
N ARG A 719 -4.05 22.19 -1.51
CA ARG A 719 -4.60 21.12 -2.34
C ARG A 719 -4.48 21.56 -3.79
N ARG A 720 -3.85 20.74 -4.65
CA ARG A 720 -3.96 20.97 -6.09
C ARG A 720 -5.45 20.99 -6.44
N PRO A 721 -5.92 21.97 -7.22
CA PRO A 721 -7.27 21.93 -7.76
C PRO A 721 -7.49 20.57 -8.42
N LEU A 722 -8.54 19.86 -8.01
CA LEU A 722 -8.88 18.58 -8.61
C LEU A 722 -9.14 18.84 -10.09
N ASP A 723 -8.34 18.24 -10.99
CA ASP A 723 -8.73 18.20 -12.40
C ASP A 723 -9.85 17.16 -12.52
N PRO A 724 -11.10 17.58 -12.74
CA PRO A 724 -12.25 16.68 -12.72
C PRO A 724 -12.20 15.66 -13.86
N MET A 725 -11.38 15.96 -14.87
CA MET A 725 -11.04 15.03 -15.93
C MET A 725 -10.11 13.94 -15.46
N ALA A 726 -9.10 14.28 -14.67
CA ALA A 726 -8.08 13.34 -14.19
C ALA A 726 -8.62 12.47 -13.04
N PHE A 727 -9.44 13.06 -12.18
CA PHE A 727 -9.99 12.43 -10.99
C PHE A 727 -11.53 12.55 -10.97
N PRO A 728 -12.24 11.80 -11.85
CA PRO A 728 -13.69 11.87 -11.90
C PRO A 728 -14.31 11.27 -10.62
N GLY A 729 -15.39 11.89 -10.14
CA GLY A 729 -16.17 11.50 -8.97
C GLY A 729 -17.24 12.55 -8.64
N ILE A 730 -18.07 12.31 -7.63
CA ILE A 730 -19.24 13.15 -7.31
C ILE A 730 -18.84 14.62 -7.08
N ARG A 731 -17.82 14.84 -6.25
CA ARG A 731 -17.28 16.20 -6.01
C ARG A 731 -16.69 16.84 -7.26
N SER A 732 -16.09 16.04 -8.14
CA SER A 732 -15.51 16.59 -9.36
C SER A 732 -16.61 16.96 -10.37
N ALA A 733 -17.69 16.19 -10.43
CA ALA A 733 -18.89 16.52 -11.21
C ALA A 733 -19.53 17.82 -10.70
N ASP A 734 -19.61 18.01 -9.37
CA ASP A 734 -20.07 19.27 -8.78
C ASP A 734 -19.18 20.46 -9.18
N LEU A 735 -17.86 20.27 -9.19
CA LEU A 735 -16.88 21.31 -9.59
C LEU A 735 -16.92 21.64 -11.09
N VAL A 736 -17.27 20.68 -11.95
CA VAL A 736 -17.51 20.89 -13.39
C VAL A 736 -18.89 21.49 -13.64
N GLY A 737 -19.85 21.22 -12.74
CA GLY A 737 -21.27 21.51 -12.91
C GLY A 737 -21.72 22.92 -12.52
N ILE A 738 -21.08 23.60 -11.56
CA ILE A 738 -21.39 24.99 -11.15
C ILE A 738 -20.15 25.57 -10.43
N ALA A 739 -19.88 26.86 -10.62
CA ALA A 739 -18.77 27.56 -9.96
C ALA A 739 -18.81 27.42 -8.41
N PRO A 740 -17.71 27.02 -7.74
CA PRO A 740 -17.67 26.94 -6.30
C PRO A 740 -17.52 28.33 -5.67
N ARG A 741 -18.37 28.65 -4.69
CA ARG A 741 -18.13 29.76 -3.76
C ARG A 741 -16.97 29.39 -2.84
N ALA A 742 -15.90 30.18 -2.90
CA ALA A 742 -14.76 30.11 -2.01
C ALA A 742 -15.16 30.28 -0.54
N GLY A 743 -14.62 29.42 0.32
CA GLY A 743 -14.71 29.53 1.77
C GLY A 743 -13.53 28.79 2.38
N ALA A 744 -12.36 29.45 2.41
CA ALA A 744 -11.21 28.98 3.18
C ALA A 744 -11.50 29.22 4.67
N ILE A 745 -11.45 28.14 5.46
CA ILE A 745 -11.50 28.22 6.93
C ILE A 745 -10.05 28.38 7.41
N ALA A 746 -9.78 29.47 8.13
CA ALA A 746 -8.50 29.71 8.77
C ALA A 746 -8.28 28.72 9.93
N SER A 747 -7.14 28.06 9.94
CA SER A 747 -6.69 27.15 11.01
C SER A 747 -6.22 27.93 12.24
N SER A 748 -6.55 27.44 13.43
CA SER A 748 -5.98 27.86 14.71
C SER A 748 -4.73 27.06 15.06
N ASP A 749 -3.75 27.75 15.66
CA ASP A 749 -2.43 27.24 16.04
C ASP A 749 -2.47 26.02 16.98
N ALA A 750 -1.65 25.02 16.67
CA ALA A 750 -1.35 23.89 17.55
C ALA A 750 -0.27 24.29 18.57
N SER A 751 -0.54 24.08 19.85
CA SER A 751 0.38 24.37 20.95
C SER A 751 1.42 23.26 21.11
N THR A 752 2.68 23.66 21.28
CA THR A 752 3.80 22.79 21.64
C THR A 752 3.74 22.42 23.13
N ALA A 753 3.67 21.13 23.46
CA ALA A 753 3.79 20.65 24.84
C ALA A 753 4.83 19.52 24.97
N GLY A 754 5.69 19.65 25.99
CA GLY A 754 6.42 18.59 26.70
C GLY A 754 7.46 17.76 25.92
N VAL A 755 8.75 18.00 26.19
CA VAL A 755 9.84 17.14 25.70
C VAL A 755 9.88 15.84 26.52
N ALA A 756 9.24 14.79 26.00
CA ALA A 756 9.44 13.42 26.46
C ALA A 756 10.74 12.81 25.88
N VAL A 757 11.41 11.93 26.63
CA VAL A 757 12.63 11.24 26.19
C VAL A 757 12.23 10.15 25.18
N ARG A 758 12.49 10.39 23.89
CA ARG A 758 12.24 9.44 22.81
C ARG A 758 13.45 8.53 22.57
N PRO A 759 13.26 7.31 22.05
CA PRO A 759 14.36 6.49 21.54
C PRO A 759 15.22 7.26 20.55
N THR A 760 16.53 7.09 20.69
CA THR A 760 17.56 7.59 19.79
C THR A 760 18.43 6.44 19.32
N LEU A 761 19.22 6.64 18.27
CA LEU A 761 20.15 5.60 17.78
C LEU A 761 21.11 5.10 18.87
N SER A 762 21.45 5.94 19.85
CA SER A 762 22.28 5.54 21.00
C SER A 762 21.62 4.48 21.90
N ASN A 763 20.28 4.42 21.93
CA ASN A 763 19.54 3.41 22.70
C ASN A 763 19.53 2.03 22.02
N VAL A 764 19.93 1.96 20.76
CA VAL A 764 19.93 0.75 19.93
C VAL A 764 21.35 0.40 19.43
N ALA A 765 22.39 0.85 20.11
CA ALA A 765 23.79 0.61 19.72
C ALA A 765 24.39 -0.76 20.19
N GLY A 766 23.54 -1.77 20.49
CA GLY A 766 23.96 -3.09 21.01
C GLY A 766 24.55 -4.05 19.96
N ASP A 767 25.08 -5.20 20.41
CA ASP A 767 25.86 -6.17 19.63
C ASP A 767 25.20 -6.53 18.28
N ILE A 768 25.91 -6.24 17.19
CA ILE A 768 25.37 -6.12 15.82
C ILE A 768 25.59 -7.41 15.00
N ASN A 769 26.21 -8.43 15.60
CA ASN A 769 26.60 -9.64 14.91
C ASN A 769 25.73 -10.84 15.34
N PRO A 770 24.61 -11.11 14.66
CA PRO A 770 23.83 -12.31 14.93
C PRO A 770 24.65 -13.56 14.62
N VAL A 771 24.50 -14.60 15.46
CA VAL A 771 25.14 -15.89 15.21
C VAL A 771 24.32 -16.64 14.16
N ILE A 772 24.86 -16.76 12.95
CA ILE A 772 24.24 -17.46 11.83
C ILE A 772 24.92 -18.82 11.64
N PRO A 773 24.19 -19.95 11.68
CA PRO A 773 24.74 -21.26 11.35
C PRO A 773 25.25 -21.29 9.91
N MET A 774 26.46 -21.82 9.65
CA MET A 774 26.93 -22.03 8.27
C MET A 774 26.15 -23.17 7.62
N PRO A 775 25.61 -23.00 6.40
CA PRO A 775 24.86 -24.06 5.74
C PRO A 775 25.80 -25.16 5.24
N ASP A 776 25.32 -26.40 5.21
CA ASP A 776 26.01 -27.49 4.51
C ASP A 776 25.86 -27.33 2.96
N THR A 777 26.65 -28.08 2.18
CA THR A 777 26.68 -27.95 0.70
C THR A 777 25.37 -28.35 0.00
N TYR A 778 24.51 -29.10 0.68
CA TYR A 778 23.22 -29.61 0.20
C TYR A 778 22.03 -28.85 0.77
N SER A 779 22.21 -28.10 1.87
CA SER A 779 21.22 -27.19 2.43
C SER A 779 21.02 -25.97 1.54
N LEU A 780 19.74 -25.59 1.39
CA LEU A 780 19.29 -24.34 0.80
C LEU A 780 18.62 -23.49 1.88
N ARG A 781 18.67 -22.16 1.73
CA ARG A 781 17.97 -21.22 2.60
C ARG A 781 16.55 -20.95 2.09
N LEU A 782 15.58 -20.94 2.99
CA LEU A 782 14.21 -20.58 2.64
C LEU A 782 14.01 -19.07 2.66
N VAL A 783 13.47 -18.55 1.56
CA VAL A 783 12.90 -17.20 1.45
C VAL A 783 11.38 -17.33 1.39
N VAL A 784 10.68 -16.63 2.27
CA VAL A 784 9.23 -16.46 2.19
C VAL A 784 8.96 -14.98 1.96
N ASP A 785 8.50 -14.67 0.76
CA ASP A 785 8.02 -13.34 0.40
C ASP A 785 6.48 -13.28 0.39
N ARG A 786 5.95 -12.10 0.13
CA ARG A 786 4.51 -11.84 0.18
C ARG A 786 3.96 -11.56 -1.21
N THR A 787 2.65 -11.65 -1.34
CA THR A 787 1.92 -11.22 -2.53
C THR A 787 0.74 -10.33 -2.15
N ILE A 788 0.37 -9.41 -3.04
CA ILE A 788 -0.76 -8.52 -2.83
C ILE A 788 -2.08 -9.31 -2.72
N TYR A 789 -2.26 -10.31 -3.59
CA TYR A 789 -3.40 -11.22 -3.60
C TYR A 789 -3.13 -12.41 -2.69
N ASP A 790 -2.90 -12.10 -1.41
CA ASP A 790 -2.84 -13.12 -0.37
C ASP A 790 -4.22 -13.73 -0.12
N ASN A 791 -4.26 -14.98 0.33
CA ASN A 791 -5.47 -15.64 0.79
C ASN A 791 -5.90 -15.11 2.16
N GLY A 792 -5.89 -13.79 2.39
CA GLY A 792 -6.30 -13.14 3.64
C GLY A 792 -7.75 -12.65 3.60
N ALA A 793 -8.27 -12.17 4.73
CA ALA A 793 -9.67 -11.74 4.89
C ALA A 793 -10.16 -10.76 3.80
N ALA A 794 -9.35 -9.75 3.47
CA ALA A 794 -9.69 -8.73 2.48
C ALA A 794 -9.89 -9.32 1.06
N VAL A 795 -9.14 -10.35 0.70
CA VAL A 795 -9.19 -10.98 -0.63
C VAL A 795 -10.20 -12.12 -0.64
N ARG A 796 -10.22 -12.97 0.40
CA ARG A 796 -11.20 -14.07 0.52
C ARG A 796 -12.63 -13.59 0.60
N GLY A 797 -12.88 -12.49 1.31
CA GLY A 797 -14.19 -11.86 1.41
C GLY A 797 -14.63 -11.11 0.16
N THR A 798 -13.84 -11.12 -0.93
CA THR A 798 -14.16 -10.43 -2.19
C THR A 798 -13.99 -11.38 -3.37
N GLU A 799 -15.11 -11.80 -3.96
CA GLU A 799 -15.11 -12.81 -5.03
C GLU A 799 -14.18 -12.45 -6.20
N ALA A 800 -14.23 -11.19 -6.65
CA ALA A 800 -13.43 -10.70 -7.77
C ALA A 800 -11.91 -10.71 -7.49
N LEU A 801 -11.48 -10.61 -6.23
CA LEU A 801 -10.07 -10.67 -5.86
C LEU A 801 -9.60 -12.10 -5.61
N ARG A 802 -10.49 -13.00 -5.18
CA ARG A 802 -10.17 -14.40 -4.87
C ARG A 802 -9.62 -15.15 -6.08
N ALA A 803 -10.09 -14.83 -7.28
CA ALA A 803 -9.60 -15.44 -8.53
C ALA A 803 -8.14 -15.09 -8.86
N LEU A 804 -7.61 -14.01 -8.26
CA LEU A 804 -6.23 -13.54 -8.47
C LEU A 804 -5.23 -14.14 -7.46
N VAL A 805 -5.68 -14.94 -6.49
CA VAL A 805 -4.79 -15.58 -5.51
C VAL A 805 -3.96 -16.64 -6.24
N PRO A 806 -2.62 -16.54 -6.23
CA PRO A 806 -1.79 -17.50 -6.95
C PRO A 806 -1.72 -18.84 -6.21
N THR A 807 -1.45 -19.90 -6.97
CA THR A 807 -1.14 -21.23 -6.43
C THR A 807 0.31 -21.30 -5.93
N SER A 808 0.56 -22.09 -4.90
CA SER A 808 1.88 -22.33 -4.32
C SER A 808 2.81 -22.97 -5.35
N VAL A 809 3.95 -22.34 -5.62
CA VAL A 809 5.01 -22.87 -6.48
C VAL A 809 6.36 -22.52 -5.86
N LEU A 810 7.26 -23.49 -5.79
CA LEU A 810 8.62 -23.29 -5.30
C LEU A 810 9.48 -22.65 -6.38
N ARG A 811 9.89 -21.41 -6.17
CA ARG A 811 10.79 -20.69 -7.08
C ARG A 811 12.23 -21.00 -6.71
N VAL A 812 13.01 -21.41 -7.70
CA VAL A 812 14.37 -21.92 -7.48
C VAL A 812 15.30 -21.36 -8.55
N ASN A 813 16.54 -21.05 -8.15
CA ASN A 813 17.54 -20.63 -9.11
C ASN A 813 17.76 -21.73 -10.18
N PRO A 814 17.84 -21.39 -11.48
CA PRO A 814 18.07 -22.37 -12.55
C PRO A 814 19.31 -23.24 -12.35
N HIS A 815 20.37 -22.68 -11.73
CA HIS A 815 21.58 -23.41 -11.41
C HIS A 815 21.33 -24.55 -10.42
N ASP A 816 20.53 -24.30 -9.39
CA ASP A 816 20.25 -25.27 -8.33
C ASP A 816 19.25 -26.35 -8.79
N LEU A 817 18.31 -26.00 -9.69
CA LEU A 817 17.48 -26.98 -10.39
C LEU A 817 18.32 -27.93 -11.27
N THR A 818 19.27 -27.38 -12.01
CA THR A 818 20.16 -28.17 -12.88
C THR A 818 21.00 -29.16 -12.08
N ARG A 819 21.46 -28.77 -10.88
CA ARG A 819 22.24 -29.64 -9.97
C ARG A 819 21.48 -30.90 -9.55
N ILE A 820 20.15 -30.84 -9.45
CA ILE A 820 19.31 -31.99 -9.08
C ILE A 820 18.62 -32.66 -10.28
N GLY A 821 18.90 -32.21 -11.51
CA GLY A 821 18.36 -32.81 -12.73
C GLY A 821 16.87 -32.55 -12.96
N VAL A 822 16.30 -31.47 -12.39
CA VAL A 822 14.87 -31.12 -12.52
C VAL A 822 14.70 -29.91 -13.43
N THR A 823 13.68 -29.93 -14.29
CA THR A 823 13.32 -28.81 -15.16
C THR A 823 12.21 -27.96 -14.56
N SER A 824 12.13 -26.69 -14.96
CA SER A 824 10.99 -25.81 -14.61
C SER A 824 9.66 -26.45 -15.01
N GLY A 825 8.66 -26.37 -14.14
CA GLY A 825 7.36 -27.04 -14.28
C GLY A 825 7.32 -28.50 -13.79
N GLY A 826 8.47 -29.06 -13.37
CA GLY A 826 8.50 -30.34 -12.66
C GLY A 826 8.05 -30.22 -11.20
N ALA A 827 8.25 -31.28 -10.42
CA ALA A 827 8.00 -31.30 -8.98
C ALA A 827 9.22 -31.84 -8.24
N VAL A 828 9.40 -31.39 -6.99
CA VAL A 828 10.49 -31.80 -6.10
C VAL A 828 9.94 -32.16 -4.74
N ARG A 829 10.66 -33.01 -4.01
CA ARG A 829 10.44 -33.19 -2.57
C ARG A 829 11.24 -32.12 -1.83
N LEU A 830 10.54 -31.23 -1.14
CA LEU A 830 11.11 -30.23 -0.25
C LEU A 830 11.04 -30.76 1.18
N THR A 831 12.17 -30.78 1.88
CA THR A 831 12.28 -31.31 3.26
C THR A 831 12.84 -30.24 4.19
N SER A 832 12.22 -30.06 5.36
CA SER A 832 12.68 -29.21 6.46
C SER A 832 12.85 -30.03 7.74
N ALA A 833 13.24 -29.38 8.84
CA ALA A 833 13.29 -30.02 10.16
C ALA A 833 11.91 -30.52 10.65
N ARG A 834 10.82 -29.98 10.11
CA ARG A 834 9.43 -30.23 10.55
C ARG A 834 8.67 -31.21 9.65
N GLY A 835 9.16 -31.51 8.46
CA GLY A 835 8.48 -32.44 7.55
C GLY A 835 9.04 -32.44 6.13
N SER A 836 8.29 -33.07 5.22
CA SER A 836 8.57 -33.02 3.78
C SER A 836 7.29 -32.99 2.97
N GLU A 837 7.26 -32.22 1.89
CA GLU A 837 6.13 -32.16 0.96
C GLU A 837 6.63 -32.17 -0.50
N VAL A 838 5.77 -32.60 -1.41
CA VAL A 838 6.01 -32.52 -2.85
C VAL A 838 5.41 -31.22 -3.37
N ILE A 839 6.22 -30.43 -4.08
CA ILE A 839 5.79 -29.13 -4.61
C ILE A 839 6.29 -28.92 -6.04
N ALA A 840 5.45 -28.28 -6.87
CA ALA A 840 5.82 -27.85 -8.21
C ALA A 840 6.92 -26.78 -8.15
N VAL A 841 7.85 -26.82 -9.11
CA VAL A 841 8.97 -25.88 -9.19
C VAL A 841 8.90 -24.96 -10.40
N LEU A 842 9.32 -23.72 -10.22
CA LEU A 842 9.53 -22.75 -11.30
C LEU A 842 10.97 -22.25 -11.25
N ALA A 843 11.64 -22.26 -12.40
CA ALA A 843 12.96 -21.66 -12.51
C ALA A 843 12.85 -20.12 -12.44
N ASP A 844 13.53 -19.52 -11.47
CA ASP A 844 13.53 -18.08 -11.23
C ASP A 844 14.96 -17.59 -11.01
N GLY A 845 15.46 -16.79 -11.97
CA GLY A 845 16.81 -16.22 -11.91
C GLY A 845 16.99 -15.13 -10.86
N ALA A 846 15.91 -14.59 -10.32
CA ALA A 846 15.93 -13.57 -9.28
C ALA A 846 16.15 -14.18 -7.87
N VAL A 847 15.86 -15.48 -7.70
CA VAL A 847 16.19 -16.21 -6.48
C VAL A 847 17.71 -16.44 -6.41
N PRO A 848 18.40 -16.02 -5.34
CA PRO A 848 19.84 -16.23 -5.18
C PRO A 848 20.21 -17.72 -5.16
N ARG A 849 21.41 -18.06 -5.66
CA ARG A 849 21.93 -19.43 -5.59
C ARG A 849 22.05 -19.89 -4.13
N GLY A 850 21.68 -21.13 -3.85
CA GLY A 850 21.64 -21.66 -2.48
C GLY A 850 20.38 -21.26 -1.71
N CYS A 851 19.38 -20.67 -2.37
CA CYS A 851 18.09 -20.31 -1.79
C CYS A 851 16.93 -20.92 -2.59
N VAL A 852 15.79 -21.06 -1.94
CA VAL A 852 14.49 -21.33 -2.57
C VAL A 852 13.46 -20.36 -2.04
N ALA A 853 12.50 -19.95 -2.87
CA ALA A 853 11.51 -18.94 -2.50
C ALA A 853 10.07 -19.44 -2.64
N LEU A 854 9.25 -19.14 -1.62
CA LEU A 854 7.80 -19.39 -1.58
C LEU A 854 7.06 -18.09 -1.26
N ARG A 855 5.83 -17.98 -1.76
CA ARG A 855 4.94 -16.87 -1.41
C ARG A 855 4.01 -17.25 -0.28
N LEU A 856 3.92 -16.40 0.73
CA LEU A 856 2.97 -16.53 1.82
C LEU A 856 1.53 -16.25 1.35
N GLY A 857 0.57 -17.04 1.83
CA GLY A 857 -0.84 -16.81 1.57
C GLY A 857 -1.28 -17.24 0.18
N THR A 858 -0.67 -18.26 -0.39
CA THR A 858 -1.04 -18.83 -1.69
C THR A 858 -1.96 -20.05 -1.53
N LEU A 859 -2.64 -20.45 -2.61
CA LEU A 859 -3.48 -21.66 -2.60
C LEU A 859 -2.60 -22.91 -2.64
N ALA A 860 -3.04 -23.98 -2.00
CA ALA A 860 -2.37 -25.29 -2.08
C ALA A 860 -2.39 -25.81 -3.52
N THR A 861 -1.41 -26.64 -3.89
CA THR A 861 -1.45 -27.34 -5.19
C THR A 861 -2.47 -28.49 -5.15
N ALA A 862 -3.00 -28.91 -6.31
CA ALA A 862 -4.00 -29.99 -6.38
C ALA A 862 -3.49 -31.35 -5.83
N GLU A 863 -2.18 -31.51 -5.66
CA GLU A 863 -1.52 -32.72 -5.14
C GLU A 863 -1.20 -32.63 -3.64
N ALA A 864 -1.34 -31.47 -3.02
CA ALA A 864 -1.14 -31.27 -1.59
C ALA A 864 -2.33 -31.83 -0.78
N SER A 865 -2.04 -32.59 0.27
CA SER A 865 -3.08 -33.13 1.16
C SER A 865 -3.60 -32.03 2.08
N ASP A 866 -4.91 -31.77 2.00
CA ASP A 866 -5.66 -30.69 2.68
C ASP A 866 -5.27 -29.26 2.28
N SER A 867 -6.23 -28.34 2.44
CA SER A 867 -6.22 -26.93 2.04
C SER A 867 -5.17 -26.04 2.76
N ALA A 868 -4.03 -26.59 3.15
CA ALA A 868 -3.00 -25.90 3.91
C ALA A 868 -2.06 -25.09 3.00
N ASN A 869 -1.76 -23.86 3.41
CA ASN A 869 -0.67 -23.08 2.85
C ASN A 869 0.66 -23.82 3.11
N VAL A 870 1.37 -24.21 2.05
CA VAL A 870 2.61 -25.01 2.09
C VAL A 870 3.68 -24.38 3.00
N VAL A 871 3.67 -23.05 3.16
CA VAL A 871 4.60 -22.35 4.07
C VAL A 871 4.42 -22.76 5.53
N ASN A 872 3.20 -23.10 5.94
CA ASN A 872 2.82 -23.23 7.36
C ASN A 872 3.59 -24.33 8.09
N TRP A 873 3.96 -25.43 7.43
CA TRP A 873 4.70 -26.52 8.10
C TRP A 873 6.23 -26.34 8.01
N ILE A 874 6.73 -25.48 7.11
CA ILE A 874 8.16 -25.37 6.81
C ILE A 874 8.86 -24.41 7.77
N VAL A 875 8.24 -23.26 8.07
CA VAL A 875 8.90 -22.18 8.80
C VAL A 875 9.01 -22.52 10.28
N ASP A 876 10.20 -22.33 10.84
CA ASP A 876 10.51 -22.47 12.25
C ASP A 876 11.07 -21.17 12.83
N SER A 877 10.26 -20.50 13.65
CA SER A 877 10.62 -19.19 14.21
C SER A 877 11.69 -19.25 15.30
N GLU A 878 12.08 -20.44 15.77
CA GLU A 878 13.22 -20.61 16.69
C GLU A 878 14.56 -20.55 15.97
N GLN A 879 14.57 -20.82 14.66
CA GLN A 879 15.77 -20.74 13.86
C GLN A 879 15.98 -19.29 13.38
N VAL A 880 17.22 -18.80 13.46
CA VAL A 880 17.56 -17.49 12.90
C VAL A 880 17.36 -17.47 11.38
N VAL A 881 17.56 -18.63 10.74
CA VAL A 881 17.42 -18.88 9.31
C VAL A 881 16.90 -20.30 9.11
N VAL A 882 15.90 -20.48 8.25
CA VAL A 882 15.33 -21.81 7.96
C VAL A 882 16.11 -22.49 6.84
N GLU A 883 16.59 -23.71 7.11
CA GLU A 883 17.25 -24.58 6.14
C GLU A 883 16.31 -25.64 5.58
N VAL A 884 16.39 -25.87 4.28
CA VAL A 884 15.61 -26.88 3.56
C VAL A 884 16.49 -27.67 2.61
N ARG A 885 16.05 -28.88 2.27
CA ARG A 885 16.66 -29.75 1.27
C ARG A 885 15.68 -30.04 0.15
N MET A 886 16.19 -30.04 -1.08
CA MET A 886 15.40 -30.27 -2.28
C MET A 886 15.92 -31.53 -3.00
N GLU A 887 15.02 -32.48 -3.25
CA GLU A 887 15.33 -33.76 -3.88
C GLU A 887 14.43 -33.98 -5.11
N SER A 888 15.00 -34.58 -6.17
CA SER A 888 14.22 -35.06 -7.31
C SER A 888 13.33 -36.23 -6.88
N LEU A 889 12.13 -36.32 -7.45
CA LEU A 889 11.18 -37.41 -7.17
C LEU A 889 11.60 -38.77 -7.75
#